data_AF-A0A1H2C0G0-F1
#
_entry.id   AF-A0A1H2C0G0-F1
#
_cell.length_a   1.000
_cell.length_b   1.000
_cell.length_c   1.000
_cell.angle_alpha   90.00
_cell.angle_beta   90.00
_cell.angle_gamma   90.00
#
_symmetry.space_group_name_H-M   'P 1'
#
loop_
_entity.id
_entity.type
_entity.pdbx_description
1 polymer ?
#
loop_
_entity_poly.entity_id
_entity_poly.type
_entity_poly.pdbx_seq_one_letter_code
_entity_poly.pdbx_strand_id
1 'polypeptide(L)'
;MNRTITRRLLAAVAVTGTGALAFAGAVPANATDDLTDLVDLKSEEVVERSLEVAADRAELAVDTVRELVETGQAMVGDSGTLSYTDRFDAPDGHADEPSTAADVPGDPAGGSKPGAAFTVYLDFDGATVQNTEWNRSYEEDVFELSANAAASDADYVYQVWARVAEDYAPFDVNVTTTDPGADALYKTSEDDGEYGMTAVITDTTDIAPADQASGRAWVGGFGNEFLSPAMIFAPIARDSNAPDVGNIVSHEVGHTLNLGHDGIGDDEYYGDTLAEPTSLWGPIMGAPWSTPLSQWSPGDYSGATNTQDDLAEITADTTLQTFAAFDGDVMWNDIFCTDAADPNNPQPGDSAYKPAGPADNPCAEIGDELTLKFYYAGRAAYAADDHGDVLDDATALDNGSGEFTEAGIISESGERDVFSLVTSGGPVTISAEGASVGANLDINLELIDSAGDLVAEANPETATDLASSPTDRTASGLDAQIETELETGLYYVRVSGAGQGDPAANTPSNGSGYTEYGSLGNYTVSGTAAPFEADPITIISPEGGEEVQPSPVEITGSAEPGSTVTLTLGDEVVGEGTTDDEGTWSIVLTADLPYGESTITAQQTVGTIEVPETASVTLVVPVDPPTIVRPVDGDTATTATPTFTGEGLAGASVELSITCGEETWAGTAEVDGEGAWTFTPEQNLPNGECTVTAVQTINGVTSAQTEPVSFTVDVAGDDEGSEDGGENGSEDGGDGGTEDGDDLPDTGASMNPLVLTAGLLLLGLGGALYARTRRSVTS
;
A
#
# COMPACT_ATOMS: atom_id res chain seq x y z
N MET A 1 -27.59 30.22 43.07
CA MET A 1 -28.49 31.40 43.06
C MET A 1 -27.89 32.41 42.07
N ASN A 2 -28.67 32.85 41.07
CA ASN A 2 -28.42 33.89 40.04
C ASN A 2 -27.11 33.79 39.23
N ARG A 3 -27.09 33.28 37.99
CA ARG A 3 -27.59 33.88 36.72
C ARG A 3 -27.23 35.35 36.52
N THR A 4 -26.30 35.59 35.58
CA THR A 4 -26.38 36.71 34.63
C THR A 4 -25.94 36.21 33.25
N ILE A 5 -26.70 36.57 32.22
CA ILE A 5 -26.62 36.11 30.83
C ILE A 5 -26.12 37.28 29.96
N THR A 6 -25.46 36.94 28.84
CA THR A 6 -25.44 37.62 27.52
C THR A 6 -24.41 38.73 27.24
N ARG A 7 -23.52 38.56 26.25
CA ARG A 7 -23.72 38.88 24.82
C ARG A 7 -22.52 38.49 23.93
N ARG A 8 -22.84 37.99 22.73
CA ARG A 8 -21.96 37.78 21.56
C ARG A 8 -21.59 39.12 20.90
N LEU A 9 -20.42 39.19 20.25
CA LEU A 9 -20.23 39.95 19.01
C LEU A 9 -19.12 39.33 18.14
N LEU A 10 -19.50 38.96 16.91
CA LEU A 10 -18.62 38.72 15.76
C LEU A 10 -18.03 40.05 15.27
N ALA A 11 -16.77 40.06 14.85
CA ALA A 11 -16.31 40.91 13.76
C ALA A 11 -15.04 40.33 13.13
N ALA A 12 -15.17 39.87 11.88
CA ALA A 12 -14.06 39.67 10.97
C ALA A 12 -13.72 41.00 10.29
N VAL A 13 -12.43 41.35 10.20
CA VAL A 13 -11.90 42.29 9.21
C VAL A 13 -10.49 41.82 8.81
N ALA A 14 -10.35 41.41 7.56
CA ALA A 14 -9.05 41.30 6.89
C ALA A 14 -8.71 42.68 6.28
N VAL A 15 -7.47 43.14 6.49
CA VAL A 15 -6.83 44.18 5.65
C VAL A 15 -5.37 43.80 5.45
N THR A 16 -5.01 43.64 4.18
CA THR A 16 -3.66 43.56 3.61
C THR A 16 -2.90 44.88 3.75
N GLY A 17 -1.59 44.86 3.99
CA GLY A 17 -0.74 46.03 3.73
C GLY A 17 0.67 45.97 4.33
N THR A 18 1.65 45.80 3.43
CA THR A 18 3.11 45.82 3.60
C THR A 18 3.70 47.13 4.16
N GLY A 19 4.87 47.04 4.83
CA GLY A 19 5.81 48.16 4.97
C GLY A 19 6.65 48.17 6.24
N ALA A 20 7.90 47.70 6.13
CA ALA A 20 8.93 47.70 7.17
C ALA A 20 9.30 49.11 7.69
N LEU A 21 9.67 49.20 8.97
CA LEU A 21 10.63 50.18 9.50
C LEU A 21 11.09 49.75 10.91
N ALA A 22 12.40 49.52 11.04
CA ALA A 22 13.08 49.22 12.28
C ALA A 22 12.98 50.38 13.29
N PHE A 23 12.73 50.04 14.56
CA PHE A 23 13.06 50.88 15.70
C PHE A 23 13.67 50.01 16.79
N ALA A 24 14.91 50.31 17.13
CA ALA A 24 15.53 49.87 18.37
C ALA A 24 14.86 50.59 19.56
N GLY A 25 14.67 49.85 20.65
CA GLY A 25 14.58 50.38 22.01
C GLY A 25 13.21 50.84 22.49
N ALA A 26 12.42 49.90 23.00
CA ALA A 26 11.68 50.07 24.25
C ALA A 26 11.23 48.68 24.74
N VAL A 27 11.89 48.17 25.78
CA VAL A 27 11.32 47.12 26.63
C VAL A 27 9.96 47.65 27.11
N PRO A 28 8.85 46.94 26.90
CA PRO A 28 7.57 47.37 27.43
C PRO A 28 7.68 47.42 28.95
N ALA A 29 7.45 48.59 29.52
CA ALA A 29 7.31 48.77 30.95
C ALA A 29 6.00 48.10 31.40
N ASN A 30 6.05 46.77 31.63
CA ASN A 30 5.39 45.98 32.67
C ASN A 30 5.59 44.45 32.50
N ALA A 31 6.68 43.98 31.88
CA ALA A 31 6.95 42.53 31.72
C ALA A 31 7.20 41.77 33.05
N THR A 32 7.36 42.48 34.17
CA THR A 32 7.63 41.89 35.49
C THR A 32 6.37 41.62 36.32
N ASP A 33 5.17 42.03 35.88
CA ASP A 33 3.91 41.79 36.63
C ASP A 33 3.27 40.42 36.31
N ASP A 34 3.78 39.67 35.32
CA ASP A 34 3.28 38.34 34.88
C ASP A 34 4.33 37.21 35.00
N LEU A 35 5.57 37.51 35.43
CA LEU A 35 6.57 36.49 35.74
C LEU A 35 6.33 35.98 37.16
N THR A 36 5.78 34.79 37.28
CA THR A 36 5.16 34.37 38.54
C THR A 36 6.00 33.40 39.35
N ASP A 37 6.93 32.63 38.75
CA ASP A 37 7.55 31.50 39.45
C ASP A 37 9.03 31.22 39.07
N LEU A 38 9.79 30.74 40.06
CA LEU A 38 11.20 30.36 39.96
C LEU A 38 11.32 28.87 39.63
N VAL A 39 12.15 28.52 38.64
CA VAL A 39 12.50 27.14 38.34
C VAL A 39 13.89 26.85 38.93
N ASP A 40 13.96 25.86 39.82
CA ASP A 40 15.22 25.31 40.33
C ASP A 40 15.32 23.83 40.00
N LEU A 41 16.00 23.55 38.88
CA LEU A 41 16.18 22.22 38.33
C LEU A 41 16.92 21.25 39.28
N LYS A 42 17.54 21.75 40.35
CA LYS A 42 18.35 20.95 41.29
C LYS A 42 17.78 20.91 42.72
N SER A 43 16.59 21.47 42.94
CA SER A 43 15.95 21.45 44.26
C SER A 43 15.45 20.04 44.65
N GLU A 44 15.42 19.71 45.95
CA GLU A 44 14.90 18.41 46.44
C GLU A 44 13.46 18.14 45.96
N GLU A 45 12.64 19.18 45.79
CA GLU A 45 11.28 19.10 45.27
C GLU A 45 11.25 18.78 43.77
N VAL A 46 12.22 19.28 43.00
CA VAL A 46 12.37 18.95 41.58
C VAL A 46 12.96 17.57 41.37
N VAL A 47 13.88 17.10 42.22
CA VAL A 47 14.38 15.71 42.14
C VAL A 47 13.26 14.70 42.32
N GLU A 48 12.41 14.87 43.34
CA GLU A 48 11.25 13.98 43.54
C GLU A 48 10.27 14.06 42.36
N ARG A 49 10.05 15.26 41.81
CA ARG A 49 9.19 15.45 40.64
C ARG A 49 9.80 14.86 39.36
N SER A 50 11.12 14.90 39.20
CA SER A 50 11.80 14.28 38.06
C SER A 50 11.67 12.76 38.10
N LEU A 51 11.64 12.14 39.28
CA LEU A 51 11.27 10.72 39.42
C LEU A 51 9.84 10.46 38.96
N GLU A 52 8.88 11.32 39.33
CA GLU A 52 7.48 11.21 38.87
C GLU A 52 7.35 11.38 37.35
N VAL A 53 8.05 12.35 36.77
CA VAL A 53 8.06 12.61 35.30
C VAL A 53 8.74 11.47 34.55
N ALA A 54 9.86 10.95 35.07
CA ALA A 54 10.56 9.82 34.47
C ALA A 54 9.71 8.56 34.51
N ALA A 55 9.00 8.31 35.62
CA ALA A 55 8.08 7.20 35.75
C ALA A 55 6.91 7.31 34.77
N ASP A 56 6.30 8.49 34.62
CA ASP A 56 5.22 8.72 33.65
C ASP A 56 5.69 8.49 32.21
N ARG A 57 6.88 8.99 31.86
CA ARG A 57 7.46 8.84 30.50
C ARG A 57 7.86 7.41 30.18
N ALA A 58 8.46 6.70 31.14
CA ALA A 58 8.88 5.31 30.98
C ALA A 58 7.73 4.31 31.21
N GLU A 59 6.52 4.80 31.48
CA GLU A 59 5.34 4.00 31.82
C GLU A 59 5.54 3.05 33.03
N LEU A 60 6.38 3.48 33.97
CA LEU A 60 6.71 2.75 35.19
C LEU A 60 6.00 3.32 36.42
N ALA A 61 5.94 2.52 37.48
CA ALA A 61 5.58 3.06 38.79
C ALA A 61 6.75 3.90 39.36
N VAL A 62 6.42 5.04 40.00
CA VAL A 62 7.43 5.92 40.64
C VAL A 62 8.30 5.17 41.64
N ASP A 63 7.71 4.23 42.40
CA ASP A 63 8.45 3.41 43.36
C ASP A 63 9.47 2.47 42.66
N THR A 64 9.15 1.97 41.46
CA THR A 64 10.08 1.16 40.64
C THR A 64 11.25 2.01 40.16
N VAL A 65 10.98 3.19 39.60
CA VAL A 65 12.05 4.11 39.18
C VAL A 65 12.94 4.50 40.36
N ARG A 66 12.36 4.76 41.53
CA ARG A 66 13.13 5.07 42.74
C ARG A 66 14.03 3.90 43.14
N GLU A 67 13.53 2.66 43.10
CA GLU A 67 14.32 1.46 43.41
C GLU A 67 15.49 1.28 42.44
N LEU A 68 15.27 1.45 41.13
CA LEU A 68 16.33 1.39 40.11
C LEU A 68 17.42 2.44 40.36
N VAL A 69 17.04 3.67 40.72
CA VAL A 69 18.00 4.74 41.03
C VAL A 69 18.76 4.46 42.33
N GLU A 70 18.07 3.99 43.38
CA GLU A 70 18.69 3.70 44.68
C GLU A 70 19.68 2.52 44.63
N THR A 71 19.44 1.56 43.73
CA THR A 71 20.30 0.38 43.49
C THR A 71 21.42 0.67 42.49
N GLY A 72 21.36 1.79 41.76
CA GLY A 72 22.33 2.20 40.75
C GLY A 72 22.08 1.60 39.36
N GLN A 73 20.97 0.89 39.18
CA GLN A 73 20.54 0.27 37.93
C GLN A 73 20.03 1.29 36.91
N ALA A 74 19.62 2.48 37.36
CA ALA A 74 19.26 3.58 36.48
C ALA A 74 19.65 4.94 37.09
N MET A 75 19.55 5.98 36.27
CA MET A 75 19.62 7.37 36.69
C MET A 75 18.47 8.16 36.07
N VAL A 76 18.04 9.21 36.77
CA VAL A 76 17.05 10.16 36.25
C VAL A 76 17.75 11.49 36.02
N GLY A 77 17.70 11.96 34.78
CA GLY A 77 18.23 13.27 34.40
C GLY A 77 17.36 14.40 34.93
N ASP A 78 17.90 15.61 34.94
CA ASP A 78 17.22 16.80 35.48
C ASP A 78 15.92 17.13 34.70
N SER A 79 15.75 16.57 33.50
CA SER A 79 14.55 16.73 32.66
C SER A 79 13.43 15.75 33.01
N GLY A 80 13.67 14.84 33.97
CA GLY A 80 12.77 13.74 34.26
C GLY A 80 12.79 12.67 33.17
N THR A 81 13.95 12.40 32.57
CA THR A 81 14.15 11.29 31.64
C THR A 81 14.95 10.20 32.33
N LEU A 82 14.61 8.93 32.06
CA LEU A 82 15.28 7.77 32.62
C LEU A 82 16.45 7.35 31.71
N SER A 83 17.57 6.93 32.28
CA SER A 83 18.63 6.20 31.57
C SER A 83 19.06 5.03 32.43
N TYR A 84 19.12 3.85 31.83
CA TYR A 84 19.59 2.66 32.51
C TYR A 84 21.13 2.63 32.61
N THR A 85 21.65 1.82 33.54
CA THR A 85 23.07 1.56 33.71
C THR A 85 23.38 0.18 33.16
N ASP A 86 23.71 0.15 31.86
CA ASP A 86 23.76 -1.10 31.11
C ASP A 86 25.10 -1.78 31.23
N ARG A 87 25.22 -2.66 32.24
CA ARG A 87 26.45 -3.39 32.51
C ARG A 87 26.38 -4.82 32.02
N PHE A 88 27.11 -5.11 30.96
CA PHE A 88 27.27 -6.45 30.45
C PHE A 88 28.65 -7.01 30.85
N ASP A 89 28.73 -7.77 31.95
CA ASP A 89 29.97 -8.46 32.40
C ASP A 89 30.15 -9.78 31.61
N ALA A 90 30.64 -9.66 30.38
CA ALA A 90 30.66 -10.78 29.45
C ALA A 90 31.90 -11.72 29.65
N PRO A 91 31.76 -13.06 29.56
CA PRO A 91 32.87 -14.01 29.77
C PRO A 91 33.95 -14.01 28.66
N ASP A 92 35.22 -14.27 29.02
CA ASP A 92 36.39 -14.18 28.13
C ASP A 92 36.43 -15.16 26.92
N GLY A 93 36.79 -14.62 25.73
CA GLY A 93 37.46 -15.30 24.61
C GLY A 93 36.60 -15.53 23.36
N HIS A 94 37.07 -15.08 22.17
CA HIS A 94 36.92 -15.77 20.86
C HIS A 94 37.50 -15.09 19.59
N ALA A 95 37.38 -15.80 18.44
CA ALA A 95 37.79 -15.45 17.08
C ALA A 95 36.74 -15.90 16.04
N ASP A 96 36.55 -15.12 14.98
CA ASP A 96 35.44 -15.19 13.99
C ASP A 96 35.60 -16.25 12.88
N GLU A 97 34.48 -16.78 12.37
CA GLU A 97 34.38 -17.39 11.02
C GLU A 97 33.01 -17.08 10.36
N PRO A 98 32.96 -16.77 9.06
CA PRO A 98 31.73 -16.40 8.35
C PRO A 98 30.93 -17.61 7.83
N SER A 99 29.62 -17.44 7.67
CA SER A 99 28.72 -18.41 7.01
C SER A 99 27.99 -17.77 5.81
N THR A 100 27.55 -18.61 4.87
CA THR A 100 26.88 -18.21 3.61
C THR A 100 25.36 -18.35 3.77
N ALA A 101 24.66 -17.25 4.01
CA ALA A 101 23.19 -17.13 4.03
C ALA A 101 22.78 -15.85 3.26
N ALA A 102 21.52 -15.41 3.30
CA ALA A 102 21.10 -14.19 2.59
C ALA A 102 21.85 -12.96 3.12
N ASP A 103 22.29 -12.05 2.24
CA ASP A 103 22.94 -10.81 2.69
C ASP A 103 21.86 -9.80 3.13
N VAL A 104 22.06 -9.15 4.27
CA VAL A 104 21.22 -8.02 4.72
C VAL A 104 21.15 -6.98 3.58
N PRO A 105 19.96 -6.45 3.25
CA PRO A 105 19.81 -5.50 2.15
C PRO A 105 20.75 -4.28 2.27
N GLY A 106 21.35 -3.88 1.15
CA GLY A 106 22.21 -2.69 1.09
C GLY A 106 23.67 -2.94 1.49
N ASP A 107 24.32 -1.90 2.02
CA ASP A 107 25.69 -1.95 2.51
C ASP A 107 25.87 -0.94 3.67
N PRO A 108 26.91 -1.08 4.53
CA PRO A 108 27.08 -0.21 5.69
C PRO A 108 27.05 1.29 5.36
N ALA A 109 27.67 1.71 4.25
CA ALA A 109 27.75 3.12 3.90
C ALA A 109 26.46 3.62 3.23
N GLY A 110 25.87 2.83 2.34
CA GLY A 110 24.62 3.14 1.66
C GLY A 110 23.40 3.11 2.59
N GLY A 111 23.46 2.27 3.62
CA GLY A 111 22.39 2.01 4.57
C GLY A 111 21.56 0.77 4.20
N SER A 112 20.83 0.24 5.18
CA SER A 112 19.97 -0.95 5.02
C SER A 112 18.70 -0.66 4.24
N LYS A 113 18.14 0.55 4.41
CA LYS A 113 16.89 0.98 3.78
C LYS A 113 16.96 2.44 3.33
N PRO A 114 17.75 2.76 2.30
CA PRO A 114 17.97 4.14 1.90
C PRO A 114 16.65 4.83 1.51
N GLY A 115 16.30 5.91 2.22
CA GLY A 115 15.07 6.67 2.01
C GLY A 115 13.92 6.31 2.95
N ALA A 116 14.13 5.43 3.92
CA ALA A 116 13.25 5.27 5.07
C ALA A 116 13.10 6.59 5.85
N ALA A 117 11.95 6.79 6.49
CA ALA A 117 11.68 8.01 7.25
C ALA A 117 12.58 8.14 8.50
N PHE A 118 12.99 7.01 9.08
CA PHE A 118 13.78 6.98 10.30
C PHE A 118 15.21 6.53 10.04
N THR A 119 16.19 7.06 10.78
CA THR A 119 17.61 6.68 10.61
C THR A 119 18.31 6.35 11.92
N VAL A 120 19.02 5.23 11.96
CA VAL A 120 20.03 4.92 12.98
C VAL A 120 21.40 5.10 12.36
N TYR A 121 22.14 6.11 12.83
CA TYR A 121 23.51 6.36 12.40
C TYR A 121 24.50 5.72 13.39
N LEU A 122 25.25 4.74 12.90
CA LEU A 122 26.35 4.09 13.60
C LEU A 122 27.63 4.89 13.41
N ASP A 123 28.02 5.65 14.43
CA ASP A 123 29.21 6.49 14.42
C ASP A 123 30.39 5.76 15.07
N PHE A 124 31.35 5.33 14.24
CA PHE A 124 32.61 4.72 14.68
C PHE A 124 33.77 5.73 14.75
N ASP A 125 33.58 6.97 14.30
CA ASP A 125 34.61 8.00 14.17
C ASP A 125 34.83 8.78 15.48
N GLY A 126 33.89 8.66 16.42
CA GLY A 126 33.88 9.34 17.71
C GLY A 126 33.25 10.74 17.62
N ALA A 127 32.90 11.29 18.77
CA ALA A 127 32.08 12.49 18.84
C ALA A 127 32.47 13.41 20.01
N THR A 128 32.21 14.71 19.85
CA THR A 128 32.26 15.68 20.95
C THR A 128 30.84 15.91 21.44
N VAL A 129 30.53 15.49 22.66
CA VAL A 129 29.21 15.65 23.28
C VAL A 129 29.21 16.87 24.19
N GLN A 130 28.41 17.85 23.82
CA GLN A 130 28.27 19.13 24.51
C GLN A 130 26.83 19.60 24.42
N ASN A 131 26.38 20.40 25.39
CA ASN A 131 25.03 20.95 25.43
C ASN A 131 23.89 19.89 25.39
N THR A 132 24.11 18.70 25.95
CA THR A 132 23.10 17.63 26.06
C THR A 132 22.75 17.31 27.51
N GLU A 133 21.72 16.49 27.72
CA GLU A 133 21.34 15.98 29.06
C GLU A 133 22.51 15.26 29.75
N TRP A 134 23.41 14.61 28.98
CA TRP A 134 24.61 14.00 29.52
C TRP A 134 25.49 15.02 30.22
N ASN A 135 25.79 16.15 29.56
CA ASN A 135 26.61 17.23 30.13
C ASN A 135 25.96 17.81 31.39
N ARG A 136 24.63 18.00 31.35
CA ARG A 136 23.87 18.55 32.46
C ARG A 136 23.88 17.62 33.68
N SER A 137 23.54 16.35 33.47
CA SER A 137 23.40 15.35 34.54
C SER A 137 24.73 15.04 35.23
N TYR A 138 25.82 15.01 34.47
CA TYR A 138 27.16 14.75 35.02
C TYR A 138 27.94 16.02 35.41
N GLU A 139 27.36 17.21 35.21
CA GLU A 139 28.00 18.51 35.47
C GLU A 139 29.34 18.70 34.74
N GLU A 140 29.44 18.19 33.51
CA GLU A 140 30.63 18.27 32.67
C GLU A 140 30.35 19.04 31.38
N ASP A 141 31.17 20.05 31.06
CA ASP A 141 30.94 20.93 29.91
C ASP A 141 31.01 20.18 28.57
N VAL A 142 31.92 19.19 28.46
CA VAL A 142 32.23 18.47 27.23
C VAL A 142 32.67 17.03 27.56
N PHE A 143 32.16 16.06 26.81
CA PHE A 143 32.76 14.74 26.69
C PHE A 143 33.39 14.58 25.31
N GLU A 144 34.64 14.10 25.28
CA GLU A 144 35.33 13.75 24.03
C GLU A 144 35.37 12.23 23.90
N LEU A 145 34.63 11.71 22.93
CA LEU A 145 34.55 10.28 22.63
C LEU A 145 35.52 9.96 21.49
N SER A 146 36.44 9.05 21.71
CA SER A 146 37.39 8.58 20.71
C SER A 146 36.72 7.67 19.67
N ALA A 147 37.25 7.65 18.46
CA ALA A 147 36.93 6.62 17.47
C ALA A 147 37.11 5.21 18.03
N ASN A 148 36.34 4.25 17.51
CA ASN A 148 36.53 2.83 17.79
C ASN A 148 37.63 2.25 16.89
N ALA A 149 38.72 1.72 17.47
CA ALA A 149 39.83 1.21 16.68
C ALA A 149 39.49 -0.07 15.87
N ALA A 150 38.51 -0.87 16.33
CA ALA A 150 38.10 -2.09 15.65
C ALA A 150 37.44 -1.80 14.28
N ALA A 151 36.81 -0.63 14.11
CA ALA A 151 36.25 -0.16 12.85
C ALA A 151 37.25 0.07 11.71
N SER A 152 38.55 -0.12 11.96
CA SER A 152 39.55 -0.20 10.90
C SER A 152 39.47 -1.50 10.07
N ASP A 153 38.76 -2.52 10.59
CA ASP A 153 38.40 -3.74 9.88
C ASP A 153 36.99 -3.60 9.28
N ALA A 154 36.89 -3.77 7.96
CA ALA A 154 35.61 -3.66 7.25
C ALA A 154 34.66 -4.81 7.58
N ASP A 155 35.18 -5.99 7.94
CA ASP A 155 34.35 -7.13 8.35
C ASP A 155 33.69 -6.86 9.69
N TYR A 156 34.44 -6.31 10.65
CA TYR A 156 33.89 -5.86 11.94
C TYR A 156 32.75 -4.83 11.74
N VAL A 157 32.97 -3.81 10.90
CA VAL A 157 31.93 -2.79 10.62
C VAL A 157 30.69 -3.42 9.98
N TYR A 158 30.89 -4.34 9.03
CA TYR A 158 29.79 -5.05 8.39
C TYR A 158 29.01 -5.91 9.39
N GLN A 159 29.68 -6.68 10.25
CA GLN A 159 29.03 -7.54 11.24
C GLN A 159 28.20 -6.74 12.25
N VAL A 160 28.72 -5.61 12.76
CA VAL A 160 27.96 -4.72 13.64
C VAL A 160 26.77 -4.11 12.89
N TRP A 161 26.99 -3.58 11.69
CA TRP A 161 25.93 -2.95 10.89
C TRP A 161 24.83 -3.94 10.51
N ALA A 162 25.19 -5.12 9.98
CA ALA A 162 24.24 -6.12 9.50
C ALA A 162 23.35 -6.63 10.63
N ARG A 163 23.91 -6.80 11.83
CA ARG A 163 23.14 -7.24 13.00
C ARG A 163 22.09 -6.21 13.42
N VAL A 164 22.50 -4.94 13.54
CA VAL A 164 21.58 -3.84 13.88
C VAL A 164 20.55 -3.63 12.77
N ALA A 165 20.98 -3.72 11.51
CA ALA A 165 20.10 -3.61 10.35
C ALA A 165 19.05 -4.72 10.33
N GLU A 166 19.38 -5.95 10.72
CA GLU A 166 18.44 -7.06 10.79
C GLU A 166 17.48 -6.92 11.99
N ASP A 167 17.97 -6.53 13.17
CA ASP A 167 17.12 -6.28 14.34
C ASP A 167 16.07 -5.17 14.08
N TYR A 168 16.42 -4.16 13.28
CA TYR A 168 15.54 -3.06 12.89
C TYR A 168 14.87 -3.20 11.53
N ALA A 169 15.11 -4.29 10.79
CA ALA A 169 14.50 -4.54 9.49
C ALA A 169 12.95 -4.47 9.52
N PRO A 170 12.25 -4.97 10.56
CA PRO A 170 10.79 -4.88 10.66
C PRO A 170 10.22 -3.46 10.62
N PHE A 171 11.06 -2.44 10.79
CA PHE A 171 10.65 -1.05 10.87
C PHE A 171 11.07 -0.24 9.63
N ASP A 172 10.46 0.93 9.43
CA ASP A 172 10.88 1.90 8.42
C ASP A 172 12.13 2.67 8.85
N VAL A 173 13.17 1.93 9.22
CA VAL A 173 14.44 2.44 9.75
C VAL A 173 15.57 2.12 8.78
N ASN A 174 16.31 3.16 8.41
CA ASN A 174 17.58 3.03 7.72
C ASN A 174 18.72 2.94 8.74
N VAL A 175 19.48 1.85 8.75
CA VAL A 175 20.70 1.73 9.54
C VAL A 175 21.89 2.02 8.64
N THR A 176 22.72 3.01 8.97
CA THR A 176 23.88 3.43 8.15
C THR A 176 25.10 3.79 9.00
N THR A 177 26.29 3.65 8.44
CA THR A 177 27.55 4.10 9.02
C THR A 177 28.04 5.42 8.42
N THR A 178 27.24 6.05 7.55
CA THR A 178 27.56 7.37 6.97
C THR A 178 26.70 8.42 7.66
N ASP A 179 27.33 9.48 8.20
CA ASP A 179 26.61 10.62 8.80
C ASP A 179 25.57 11.19 7.80
N PRO A 180 24.27 11.05 8.09
CA PRO A 180 23.20 11.53 7.21
C PRO A 180 22.95 13.03 7.37
N GLY A 181 23.57 13.69 8.37
CA GLY A 181 23.38 15.07 8.74
C GLY A 181 22.25 15.29 9.76
N ALA A 182 22.29 16.43 10.45
CA ALA A 182 21.40 16.75 11.56
C ALA A 182 19.90 16.73 11.19
N ASP A 183 19.53 17.16 9.98
CA ASP A 183 18.13 17.17 9.53
C ASP A 183 17.51 15.76 9.44
N ALA A 184 18.34 14.71 9.26
CA ALA A 184 17.89 13.32 9.24
C ALA A 184 17.96 12.65 10.62
N LEU A 185 18.59 13.29 11.61
CA LEU A 185 18.79 12.74 12.95
C LEU A 185 17.89 13.40 13.99
N TYR A 186 17.53 14.68 13.82
CA TYR A 186 16.84 15.42 14.87
C TYR A 186 15.46 15.89 14.44
N LYS A 187 14.45 15.44 15.19
CA LYS A 187 13.05 15.84 15.03
C LYS A 187 12.91 17.31 15.42
N THR A 188 12.65 18.17 14.43
CA THR A 188 12.65 19.63 14.61
C THR A 188 11.30 20.20 15.07
N SER A 189 10.22 19.42 14.95
CA SER A 189 8.87 19.78 15.39
C SER A 189 8.01 18.54 15.63
N GLU A 190 6.85 18.68 16.27
CA GLU A 190 5.88 17.58 16.46
C GLU A 190 5.48 16.93 15.12
N ASP A 191 5.30 17.73 14.07
CA ASP A 191 4.88 17.28 12.74
C ASP A 191 6.03 16.76 11.86
N ASP A 192 7.27 16.81 12.34
CA ASP A 192 8.44 16.36 11.58
C ASP A 192 8.46 14.83 11.48
N GLY A 193 8.36 14.30 10.26
CA GLY A 193 8.25 12.87 9.99
C GLY A 193 9.56 12.21 9.60
N GLU A 194 10.67 12.95 9.50
CA GLU A 194 11.99 12.43 9.13
C GLU A 194 12.98 12.76 10.25
N TYR A 195 13.48 11.75 10.96
CA TYR A 195 14.40 11.93 12.10
C TYR A 195 15.09 10.61 12.45
N GLY A 196 15.97 10.61 13.45
CA GLY A 196 16.78 9.44 13.73
C GLY A 196 17.51 9.52 15.05
N MET A 197 18.63 8.82 15.15
CA MET A 197 19.51 8.93 16.30
C MET A 197 20.94 8.54 15.95
N THR A 198 21.89 9.03 16.75
CA THR A 198 23.31 8.69 16.63
C THR A 198 23.72 7.72 17.73
N ALA A 199 24.19 6.53 17.34
CA ALA A 199 24.80 5.55 18.21
C ALA A 199 26.32 5.71 18.07
N VAL A 200 26.98 6.25 19.09
CA VAL A 200 28.44 6.46 19.06
C VAL A 200 29.12 5.22 19.64
N ILE A 201 29.80 4.46 18.78
CA ILE A 201 30.63 3.32 19.16
C ILE A 201 32.04 3.84 19.43
N THR A 202 32.47 3.78 20.69
CA THR A 202 33.70 4.43 21.15
C THR A 202 34.59 3.51 21.99
N ASP A 203 35.90 3.74 21.92
CA ASP A 203 36.90 3.13 22.82
C ASP A 203 37.05 3.87 24.15
N THR A 204 36.36 5.00 24.34
CA THR A 204 36.45 5.81 25.55
C THR A 204 35.74 5.13 26.71
N THR A 205 36.47 4.82 27.78
CA THR A 205 35.95 4.12 28.97
C THR A 205 36.27 4.84 30.27
N ASP A 206 37.03 5.93 30.22
CA ASP A 206 37.49 6.71 31.36
C ASP A 206 36.67 7.99 31.60
N ILE A 207 35.37 7.91 31.36
CA ILE A 207 34.39 8.98 31.63
C ILE A 207 33.30 8.48 32.58
N ALA A 208 32.64 9.40 33.30
CA ALA A 208 31.60 9.04 34.26
C ALA A 208 30.44 8.21 33.65
N PRO A 209 29.93 8.53 32.44
CA PRO A 209 28.93 7.68 31.77
C PRO A 209 29.37 6.23 31.53
N ALA A 210 30.67 5.97 31.37
CA ALA A 210 31.18 4.61 31.14
C ALA A 210 31.41 3.82 32.43
N ASP A 211 31.24 4.43 33.61
CA ASP A 211 31.41 3.71 34.87
C ASP A 211 30.32 2.63 34.98
N GLN A 212 30.78 1.38 34.99
CA GLN A 212 29.93 0.19 35.10
C GLN A 212 28.90 0.09 33.98
N ALA A 213 29.17 0.63 32.79
CA ALA A 213 28.25 0.55 31.66
C ALA A 213 29.02 0.21 30.37
N SER A 214 28.48 -0.71 29.58
CA SER A 214 28.89 -1.07 28.23
C SER A 214 28.09 -0.32 27.17
N GLY A 215 26.90 0.15 27.51
CA GLY A 215 26.09 1.06 26.73
C GLY A 215 25.31 2.01 27.64
N ARG A 216 24.86 3.15 27.10
CA ARG A 216 23.88 4.02 27.74
C ARG A 216 23.07 4.81 26.72
N ALA A 217 21.77 4.90 26.97
CA ALA A 217 20.85 5.76 26.25
C ALA A 217 19.83 6.41 27.19
N TRP A 218 19.24 7.52 26.74
CA TRP A 218 18.09 8.14 27.38
C TRP A 218 16.80 7.55 26.81
N VAL A 219 15.94 7.07 27.70
CA VAL A 219 14.67 6.44 27.36
C VAL A 219 13.76 7.42 26.60
N GLY A 220 13.24 7.02 25.45
CA GLY A 220 12.36 7.83 24.60
C GLY A 220 13.07 8.96 23.85
N GLY A 221 14.40 8.90 23.70
CA GLY A 221 15.22 9.92 23.04
C GLY A 221 15.30 9.89 21.51
N PHE A 222 14.60 8.98 20.81
CA PHE A 222 14.73 8.82 19.35
C PHE A 222 14.28 10.08 18.60
N GLY A 223 15.18 10.75 17.87
CA GLY A 223 14.96 12.04 17.23
C GLY A 223 15.36 13.25 18.08
N ASN A 224 15.71 13.06 19.35
CA ASN A 224 15.92 14.18 20.28
C ASN A 224 17.40 14.57 20.39
N GLU A 225 17.76 15.73 19.83
CA GLU A 225 19.14 16.26 19.87
C GLU A 225 19.67 16.41 21.31
N PHE A 226 18.81 16.83 22.23
CA PHE A 226 19.22 17.09 23.62
C PHE A 226 19.46 15.81 24.42
N LEU A 227 18.78 14.72 24.07
CA LEU A 227 18.96 13.40 24.67
C LEU A 227 19.97 12.53 23.89
N SER A 228 20.54 13.03 22.80
CA SER A 228 21.55 12.32 22.01
C SER A 228 22.97 12.48 22.59
N PRO A 229 23.92 11.60 22.24
CA PRO A 229 23.74 10.33 21.52
C PRO A 229 23.45 9.15 22.48
N ALA A 230 23.15 7.98 21.92
CA ALA A 230 23.39 6.72 22.62
C ALA A 230 24.90 6.41 22.59
N MET A 231 25.48 6.01 23.71
CA MET A 231 26.93 5.78 23.85
C MET A 231 27.20 4.29 24.03
N ILE A 232 28.03 3.71 23.16
CA ILE A 232 28.43 2.30 23.21
C ILE A 232 29.93 2.22 23.51
N PHE A 233 30.27 1.68 24.68
CA PHE A 233 31.64 1.57 25.19
C PHE A 233 32.25 0.22 24.79
N ALA A 234 32.59 0.11 23.50
CA ALA A 234 32.96 -1.13 22.83
C ALA A 234 34.03 -1.99 23.56
N PRO A 235 35.08 -1.43 24.21
CA PRO A 235 36.06 -2.25 24.93
C PRO A 235 35.48 -3.05 26.10
N ILE A 236 34.35 -2.63 26.67
CA ILE A 236 33.65 -3.34 27.74
C ILE A 236 32.85 -4.52 27.15
N ALA A 237 32.44 -4.42 25.88
CA ALA A 237 31.76 -5.46 25.09
C ALA A 237 32.74 -6.52 24.57
N ARG A 238 33.31 -7.33 25.47
CA ARG A 238 34.28 -8.41 25.17
C ARG A 238 35.42 -7.98 24.24
N ASP A 239 36.11 -6.89 24.62
CA ASP A 239 37.22 -6.31 23.85
C ASP A 239 36.81 -5.87 22.41
N SER A 240 35.63 -5.27 22.26
CA SER A 240 35.07 -4.80 20.99
C SER A 240 34.79 -5.94 20.00
N ASN A 241 34.08 -6.99 20.43
CA ASN A 241 33.59 -8.05 19.53
C ASN A 241 32.36 -7.59 18.73
N ALA A 242 32.31 -7.88 17.43
CA ALA A 242 31.27 -7.34 16.55
C ALA A 242 29.83 -7.79 16.90
N PRO A 243 29.52 -9.10 17.06
CA PRO A 243 28.22 -9.56 17.53
C PRO A 243 27.77 -8.86 18.82
N ASP A 244 28.67 -8.73 19.79
CA ASP A 244 28.32 -8.15 21.08
C ASP A 244 28.06 -6.64 20.98
N VAL A 245 28.93 -5.91 20.26
CA VAL A 245 28.73 -4.48 19.99
C VAL A 245 27.43 -4.26 19.22
N GLY A 246 27.09 -5.11 18.24
CA GLY A 246 25.82 -5.06 17.52
C GLY A 246 24.61 -5.21 18.45
N ASN A 247 24.62 -6.22 19.34
CA ASN A 247 23.56 -6.41 20.32
C ASN A 247 23.40 -5.20 21.26
N ILE A 248 24.50 -4.62 21.74
CA ILE A 248 24.45 -3.42 22.59
C ILE A 248 23.86 -2.26 21.82
N VAL A 249 24.30 -2.03 20.59
CA VAL A 249 23.73 -0.95 19.76
C VAL A 249 22.23 -1.15 19.62
N SER A 250 21.76 -2.35 19.30
CA SER A 250 20.33 -2.62 19.16
C SER A 250 19.56 -2.35 20.45
N HIS A 251 20.12 -2.76 21.60
CA HIS A 251 19.58 -2.53 22.94
C HIS A 251 19.49 -1.03 23.30
N GLU A 252 20.58 -0.29 23.12
CA GLU A 252 20.62 1.15 23.44
C GLU A 252 19.70 1.98 22.54
N VAL A 253 19.62 1.63 21.25
CA VAL A 253 18.65 2.23 20.32
C VAL A 253 17.22 1.88 20.79
N GLY A 254 16.99 0.68 21.31
CA GLY A 254 15.69 0.25 21.88
C GLY A 254 15.25 1.14 23.04
N HIS A 255 16.15 1.51 23.94
CA HIS A 255 15.85 2.52 24.98
C HIS A 255 15.41 3.85 24.39
N THR A 256 16.07 4.34 23.34
CA THR A 256 15.63 5.60 22.69
C THR A 256 14.21 5.51 22.11
N LEU A 257 13.75 4.30 21.80
CA LEU A 257 12.39 3.97 21.37
C LEU A 257 11.44 3.60 22.52
N ASN A 258 11.83 3.92 23.77
CA ASN A 258 11.06 3.77 25.01
C ASN A 258 10.97 2.36 25.59
N LEU A 259 11.88 1.47 25.20
CA LEU A 259 11.92 0.13 25.77
C LEU A 259 12.64 0.11 27.12
N GLY A 260 12.15 -0.73 28.04
CA GLY A 260 12.79 -1.08 29.31
C GLY A 260 13.50 -2.44 29.22
N HIS A 261 14.25 -2.81 30.27
CA HIS A 261 14.94 -4.09 30.29
C HIS A 261 14.01 -5.29 30.35
N ASP A 262 14.35 -6.31 29.58
CA ASP A 262 13.76 -7.64 29.68
C ASP A 262 14.62 -8.54 30.58
N GLY A 263 14.16 -8.71 31.81
CA GLY A 263 14.79 -9.57 32.83
C GLY A 263 13.98 -10.82 33.17
N ILE A 264 14.55 -11.69 34.00
CA ILE A 264 13.89 -12.92 34.44
C ILE A 264 14.17 -13.24 35.92
N GLY A 265 13.10 -13.44 36.68
CA GLY A 265 13.17 -13.75 38.11
C GLY A 265 13.61 -12.54 38.91
N ASP A 266 14.82 -12.61 39.48
CA ASP A 266 15.45 -11.51 40.22
C ASP A 266 16.58 -10.84 39.41
N ASP A 267 16.88 -11.36 38.21
CA ASP A 267 17.91 -10.82 37.32
C ASP A 267 17.32 -9.67 36.48
N GLU A 268 18.05 -8.57 36.39
CA GLU A 268 17.64 -7.38 35.62
C GLU A 268 17.63 -7.66 34.12
N TYR A 269 18.61 -8.43 33.63
CA TYR A 269 18.67 -8.84 32.23
C TYR A 269 18.50 -10.35 32.09
N TYR A 270 17.68 -10.74 31.12
CA TYR A 270 17.62 -12.11 30.66
C TYR A 270 18.94 -12.43 29.95
N GLY A 271 19.77 -13.23 30.61
CA GLY A 271 21.09 -13.63 30.10
C GLY A 271 22.27 -13.26 31.01
N ASP A 272 22.02 -12.57 32.12
CA ASP A 272 23.02 -12.34 33.19
C ASP A 272 23.50 -13.65 33.82
N THR A 273 22.61 -14.62 33.91
CA THR A 273 22.97 -15.98 34.28
C THR A 273 23.54 -16.70 33.06
N LEU A 274 24.79 -17.19 33.16
CA LEU A 274 25.44 -17.95 32.09
C LEU A 274 24.52 -19.04 31.53
N ALA A 275 24.21 -18.95 30.24
CA ALA A 275 23.29 -19.87 29.61
C ALA A 275 23.86 -21.30 29.53
N GLU A 276 22.99 -22.27 29.77
CA GLU A 276 23.24 -23.67 29.52
C GLU A 276 23.55 -23.89 28.04
N PRO A 277 24.36 -24.92 27.69
CA PRO A 277 24.80 -25.12 26.32
C PRO A 277 23.69 -25.17 25.26
N THR A 278 22.50 -25.61 25.66
CA THR A 278 21.34 -25.83 24.79
C THR A 278 20.41 -24.63 24.70
N SER A 279 20.75 -23.49 25.32
CA SER A 279 19.93 -22.29 25.26
C SER A 279 19.87 -21.77 23.82
N LEU A 280 18.67 -21.45 23.35
CA LEU A 280 18.40 -21.03 21.97
C LEU A 280 18.19 -19.53 21.85
N TRP A 281 17.50 -18.93 22.82
CA TRP A 281 16.87 -17.62 22.65
C TRP A 281 17.06 -16.72 23.87
N GLY A 282 17.16 -15.41 23.63
CA GLY A 282 17.03 -14.35 24.61
C GLY A 282 16.45 -13.06 24.00
N PRO A 283 15.91 -12.14 24.80
CA PRO A 283 15.36 -10.88 24.31
C PRO A 283 16.46 -9.85 24.00
N ILE A 284 16.26 -8.99 23.00
CA ILE A 284 17.18 -7.88 22.65
C ILE A 284 17.34 -6.91 23.82
N MET A 285 16.24 -6.56 24.49
CA MET A 285 16.25 -5.71 25.69
C MET A 285 16.74 -6.45 26.95
N GLY A 286 17.20 -7.69 26.82
CA GLY A 286 17.95 -8.41 27.84
C GLY A 286 19.45 -8.38 27.58
N ALA A 287 20.10 -9.51 27.81
CA ALA A 287 21.55 -9.70 27.66
C ALA A 287 21.87 -11.02 26.93
N PRO A 288 21.46 -11.20 25.65
CA PRO A 288 21.45 -12.50 24.96
C PRO A 288 22.84 -12.99 24.49
N TRP A 289 23.91 -12.78 25.27
CA TRP A 289 25.33 -13.03 24.89
C TRP A 289 25.67 -14.48 24.52
N SER A 290 24.93 -15.43 25.08
CA SER A 290 25.26 -16.85 25.00
C SER A 290 24.18 -17.67 24.30
N THR A 291 23.24 -16.97 23.67
CA THR A 291 22.15 -17.54 22.89
C THR A 291 22.32 -17.13 21.43
N PRO A 292 22.13 -18.07 20.50
CA PRO A 292 22.31 -17.78 19.09
C PRO A 292 21.23 -16.89 18.47
N LEU A 293 20.04 -16.81 19.10
CA LEU A 293 18.90 -16.03 18.62
C LEU A 293 18.58 -14.94 19.64
N SER A 294 18.40 -13.71 19.15
CA SER A 294 18.04 -12.55 19.96
C SER A 294 16.92 -11.78 19.29
N GLN A 295 15.75 -11.69 19.92
CA GLN A 295 14.58 -11.09 19.27
C GLN A 295 13.89 -10.06 20.17
N TRP A 296 13.06 -9.20 19.60
CA TRP A 296 12.09 -8.39 20.34
C TRP A 296 11.14 -9.30 21.14
N SER A 297 10.68 -8.85 22.31
CA SER A 297 9.86 -9.64 23.22
C SER A 297 8.57 -8.94 23.64
N PRO A 298 7.50 -9.70 23.90
CA PRO A 298 6.33 -9.18 24.61
C PRO A 298 6.37 -9.53 26.11
N GLY A 299 7.51 -10.01 26.62
CA GLY A 299 7.67 -10.48 28.01
C GLY A 299 6.74 -11.66 28.37
N ASP A 300 6.43 -12.53 27.41
CA ASP A 300 5.48 -13.65 27.57
C ASP A 300 6.09 -14.92 28.20
N TYR A 301 7.38 -14.88 28.52
CA TYR A 301 8.09 -15.98 29.18
C TYR A 301 7.88 -16.00 30.70
N SER A 302 8.01 -17.19 31.29
CA SER A 302 7.73 -17.37 32.72
C SER A 302 8.74 -16.62 33.60
N GLY A 303 8.25 -15.69 34.41
CA GLY A 303 9.08 -14.93 35.35
C GLY A 303 9.72 -13.69 34.76
N ALA A 304 9.27 -13.24 33.58
CA ALA A 304 9.63 -11.95 33.03
C ALA A 304 9.46 -10.82 34.07
N THR A 305 10.47 -9.98 34.22
CA THR A 305 10.44 -8.80 35.11
C THR A 305 9.77 -7.60 34.44
N ASN A 306 9.77 -7.59 33.11
CA ASN A 306 9.07 -6.65 32.25
C ASN A 306 8.09 -7.41 31.34
N THR A 307 6.93 -6.80 31.07
CA THR A 307 5.90 -7.36 30.18
C THR A 307 5.46 -6.31 29.16
N GLN A 308 6.40 -5.44 28.77
CA GLN A 308 6.23 -4.47 27.71
C GLN A 308 6.10 -5.21 26.38
N ASP A 309 5.25 -4.70 25.48
CA ASP A 309 5.14 -5.20 24.11
C ASP A 309 6.09 -4.37 23.24
N ASP A 310 7.32 -4.88 23.03
CA ASP A 310 8.39 -4.13 22.38
C ASP A 310 7.98 -3.56 21.01
N LEU A 311 7.37 -4.39 20.16
CA LEU A 311 6.95 -4.00 18.82
C LEU A 311 5.88 -2.91 18.86
N ALA A 312 4.91 -3.01 19.79
CA ALA A 312 3.87 -2.00 19.96
C ALA A 312 4.44 -0.67 20.48
N GLU A 313 5.48 -0.71 21.31
CA GLU A 313 6.13 0.49 21.86
C GLU A 313 7.03 1.18 20.83
N ILE A 314 7.81 0.42 20.07
CA ILE A 314 8.64 0.94 18.97
C ILE A 314 7.77 1.64 17.93
N THR A 315 6.52 1.20 17.75
CA THR A 315 5.59 1.71 16.73
C THR A 315 4.48 2.62 17.26
N ALA A 316 4.53 2.97 18.55
CA ALA A 316 3.53 3.80 19.19
C ALA A 316 3.51 5.23 18.60
N ASP A 317 2.31 5.77 18.34
CA ASP A 317 2.16 7.16 17.89
C ASP A 317 2.25 8.14 19.08
N THR A 318 3.46 8.30 19.61
CA THR A 318 3.75 9.20 20.74
C THR A 318 4.91 10.14 20.41
N THR A 319 4.83 11.37 20.93
CA THR A 319 5.90 12.37 20.80
C THR A 319 6.27 12.87 22.19
N LEU A 320 7.57 12.87 22.48
CA LEU A 320 8.14 13.44 23.69
C LEU A 320 8.65 14.86 23.39
N GLN A 321 8.24 15.84 24.19
CA GLN A 321 8.83 17.19 24.17
C GLN A 321 9.73 17.39 25.39
N THR A 322 10.96 17.82 25.15
CA THR A 322 11.90 18.29 26.18
C THR A 322 12.34 19.73 25.88
N PHE A 323 12.93 20.40 26.87
CA PHE A 323 13.43 21.75 26.71
C PHE A 323 14.74 21.98 27.45
N ALA A 324 15.53 22.93 26.99
CA ALA A 324 16.70 23.44 27.71
C ALA A 324 16.83 24.96 27.53
N ALA A 325 17.34 25.63 28.57
CA ALA A 325 17.62 27.06 28.55
C ALA A 325 19.08 27.30 28.13
N PHE A 326 19.33 28.39 27.41
CA PHE A 326 20.65 28.76 26.91
C PHE A 326 20.98 30.23 27.15
N ASP A 327 22.22 30.50 27.54
CA ASP A 327 22.83 31.83 27.57
C ASP A 327 23.77 31.98 26.36
N GLY A 328 23.23 32.49 25.25
CA GLY A 328 23.91 32.40 23.96
C GLY A 328 23.99 30.95 23.48
N ASP A 329 25.21 30.44 23.29
CA ASP A 329 25.46 29.07 22.80
C ASP A 329 25.78 28.07 23.93
N VAL A 330 25.76 28.51 25.18
CA VAL A 330 26.09 27.70 26.36
C VAL A 330 24.81 27.34 27.10
N MET A 331 24.63 26.05 27.41
CA MET A 331 23.49 25.60 28.21
C MET A 331 23.48 26.29 29.59
N TRP A 332 22.32 26.78 29.98
CA TRP A 332 22.07 27.39 31.27
C TRP A 332 21.45 26.37 32.24
N ASN A 333 22.23 25.94 33.23
CA ASN A 333 21.86 24.91 34.21
C ASN A 333 21.60 25.45 35.62
N ASP A 334 21.42 26.77 35.75
CA ASP A 334 21.11 27.43 37.02
C ASP A 334 19.64 27.86 37.04
N ILE A 335 19.18 28.33 38.19
CA ILE A 335 17.81 28.80 38.38
C ILE A 335 17.42 29.87 37.35
N PHE A 336 16.19 29.84 36.86
CA PHE A 336 15.66 30.84 35.93
C PHE A 336 14.21 31.21 36.25
N CYS A 337 13.81 32.38 35.76
CA CYS A 337 12.46 32.92 35.88
C CYS A 337 11.74 32.80 34.55
N THR A 338 10.49 32.39 34.56
CA THR A 338 9.68 32.22 33.34
C THR A 338 8.27 32.78 33.50
N ASP A 339 7.65 33.14 32.38
CA ASP A 339 6.23 33.51 32.26
C ASP A 339 5.34 32.32 31.87
N ALA A 340 5.92 31.11 31.75
CA ALA A 340 5.20 29.89 31.45
C ALA A 340 4.06 29.65 32.43
N ALA A 341 2.91 29.22 31.91
CA ALA A 341 1.74 28.87 32.73
C ALA A 341 2.02 27.66 33.65
N ASP A 342 2.88 26.75 33.18
CA ASP A 342 3.55 25.75 34.00
C ASP A 342 5.06 26.01 33.93
N PRO A 343 5.65 26.64 34.96
CA PRO A 343 7.09 26.96 35.00
C PRO A 343 7.98 25.74 34.81
N ASN A 344 7.47 24.57 35.16
CA ASN A 344 8.20 23.32 35.10
C ASN A 344 8.04 22.57 33.76
N ASN A 345 7.12 23.02 32.92
CA ASN A 345 6.93 22.53 31.56
C ASN A 345 6.66 23.71 30.61
N PRO A 346 7.66 24.59 30.40
CA PRO A 346 7.55 25.67 29.43
C PRO A 346 7.12 25.15 28.06
N GLN A 347 6.36 25.96 27.33
CA GLN A 347 5.87 25.65 26.00
C GLN A 347 6.51 26.59 24.97
N PRO A 348 6.53 26.20 23.68
CA PRO A 348 6.96 27.09 22.60
C PRO A 348 6.24 28.45 22.64
N GLY A 349 7.01 29.52 22.84
CA GLY A 349 6.49 30.90 22.97
C GLY A 349 6.60 31.48 24.37
N ASP A 350 6.88 30.65 25.38
CA ASP A 350 7.22 31.11 26.72
C ASP A 350 8.64 31.72 26.75
N SER A 351 8.88 32.59 27.71
CA SER A 351 10.11 33.35 27.90
C SER A 351 10.86 32.88 29.15
N ALA A 352 12.19 32.94 29.12
CA ALA A 352 13.03 32.65 30.28
C ALA A 352 14.05 33.76 30.51
N TYR A 353 14.34 34.07 31.77
CA TYR A 353 15.27 35.12 32.18
C TYR A 353 16.11 34.67 33.36
N LYS A 354 17.36 35.14 33.43
CA LYS A 354 18.19 34.99 34.63
C LYS A 354 17.56 35.72 35.82
N PRO A 355 17.58 35.18 37.04
CA PRO A 355 17.10 35.91 38.20
C PRO A 355 18.06 37.05 38.56
N ALA A 356 17.50 38.23 38.86
CA ALA A 356 18.25 39.40 39.35
C ALA A 356 17.72 39.93 40.69
N GLY A 357 16.65 39.33 41.22
CA GLY A 357 16.02 39.69 42.48
C GLY A 357 16.80 39.23 43.72
N PRO A 358 16.36 39.64 44.93
CA PRO A 358 16.94 39.19 46.18
C PRO A 358 16.70 37.68 46.42
N ALA A 359 17.54 37.04 47.24
CA ALA A 359 17.51 35.57 47.42
C ALA A 359 16.19 35.00 47.95
N ASP A 360 15.36 35.79 48.62
CA ASP A 360 14.03 35.41 49.11
C ASP A 360 12.91 35.57 48.06
N ASN A 361 13.19 36.26 46.94
CA ASN A 361 12.33 36.35 45.77
C ASN A 361 13.19 36.64 44.51
N PRO A 362 13.87 35.62 43.96
CA PRO A 362 14.87 35.82 42.90
C PRO A 362 14.27 36.35 41.58
N CYS A 363 12.97 36.12 41.35
CA CYS A 363 12.25 36.59 40.16
C CYS A 363 11.57 37.96 40.33
N ALA A 364 11.76 38.64 41.46
CA ALA A 364 11.26 40.01 41.66
C ALA A 364 11.89 41.02 40.67
N GLU A 365 13.11 40.73 40.21
CA GLU A 365 13.80 41.46 39.14
C GLU A 365 14.38 40.44 38.15
N ILE A 366 14.27 40.73 36.85
CA ILE A 366 14.85 39.88 35.80
C ILE A 366 16.17 40.45 35.28
N GLY A 367 17.10 39.54 35.03
CA GLY A 367 18.37 39.77 34.38
C GLY A 367 18.29 39.58 32.87
N ASP A 368 19.37 39.08 32.28
CA ASP A 368 19.44 38.82 30.84
C ASP A 368 18.45 37.72 30.41
N GLU A 369 17.93 37.84 29.20
CA GLU A 369 17.05 36.84 28.57
C GLU A 369 17.83 35.56 28.24
N LEU A 370 17.21 34.42 28.52
CA LEU A 370 17.67 33.09 28.16
C LEU A 370 16.87 32.60 26.96
N THR A 371 17.51 31.81 26.10
CA THR A 371 16.82 31.17 24.97
C THR A 371 16.30 29.81 25.41
N LEU A 372 14.98 29.62 25.39
CA LEU A 372 14.38 28.29 25.51
C LEU A 372 14.44 27.59 24.14
N LYS A 373 15.11 26.44 24.10
CA LYS A 373 15.07 25.52 22.97
C LYS A 373 14.20 24.33 23.33
N PHE A 374 13.40 23.88 22.37
CA PHE A 374 12.51 22.74 22.49
C PHE A 374 12.99 21.65 21.55
N TYR A 375 12.96 20.42 22.06
CA TYR A 375 13.42 19.23 21.36
C TYR A 375 12.31 18.20 21.36
N TYR A 376 12.19 17.46 20.27
CA TYR A 376 11.15 16.48 20.09
C TYR A 376 11.78 15.11 19.91
N ALA A 377 11.08 14.09 20.36
CA ALA A 377 11.40 12.69 20.10
C ALA A 377 10.13 12.00 19.62
N GLY A 378 10.29 10.95 18.84
CA GLY A 378 9.18 10.13 18.36
C GLY A 378 9.43 8.65 18.57
N ARG A 379 8.80 7.87 17.72
CA ARG A 379 8.94 6.42 17.57
C ARG A 379 9.21 6.09 16.10
N ALA A 380 9.37 4.81 15.77
CA ALA A 380 9.45 4.35 14.40
C ALA A 380 8.07 3.91 13.88
N ALA A 381 7.99 3.54 12.62
CA ALA A 381 6.84 2.85 12.04
C ALA A 381 7.29 1.47 11.56
N TYR A 382 6.37 0.53 11.36
CA TYR A 382 6.68 -0.71 10.64
C TYR A 382 7.18 -0.41 9.22
N ALA A 383 7.98 -1.33 8.68
CA ALA A 383 8.22 -1.38 7.26
C ALA A 383 6.89 -1.55 6.52
N ALA A 384 6.83 -1.08 5.28
CA ALA A 384 5.67 -1.38 4.45
C ALA A 384 5.74 -2.86 4.04
N ASP A 385 4.63 -3.56 4.18
CA ASP A 385 4.39 -4.89 3.59
C ASP A 385 4.81 -4.89 2.11
N ASP A 386 5.72 -5.81 1.77
CA ASP A 386 6.31 -5.94 0.44
C ASP A 386 5.66 -7.04 -0.42
N HIS A 387 4.92 -7.97 0.19
CA HIS A 387 4.26 -9.09 -0.47
C HIS A 387 2.91 -9.43 0.15
N GLY A 388 1.86 -9.49 -0.67
CA GLY A 388 0.50 -9.70 -0.16
C GLY A 388 0.28 -10.98 0.67
N ASP A 389 -0.52 -10.85 1.73
CA ASP A 389 -0.87 -11.88 2.72
C ASP A 389 -1.73 -13.06 2.21
N VAL A 390 -2.30 -12.92 1.00
CA VAL A 390 -3.33 -13.82 0.48
C VAL A 390 -3.03 -14.26 -0.95
N LEU A 391 -3.59 -15.40 -1.35
CA LEU A 391 -3.33 -16.01 -2.67
C LEU A 391 -3.68 -15.08 -3.85
N ASP A 392 -4.71 -14.23 -3.69
CA ASP A 392 -5.15 -13.29 -4.74
C ASP A 392 -4.17 -12.13 -4.96
N ASP A 393 -3.35 -11.81 -3.95
CA ASP A 393 -2.38 -10.71 -3.97
C ASP A 393 -0.93 -11.23 -4.11
N ALA A 394 -0.77 -12.51 -4.46
CA ALA A 394 0.52 -13.18 -4.48
C ALA A 394 1.50 -12.60 -5.51
N THR A 395 2.76 -12.42 -5.09
CA THR A 395 3.84 -11.93 -5.97
C THR A 395 4.31 -13.05 -6.90
N ALA A 396 4.38 -12.80 -8.21
CA ALA A 396 4.76 -13.82 -9.18
C ALA A 396 6.26 -14.12 -9.17
N LEU A 397 6.65 -15.39 -8.99
CA LEU A 397 8.03 -15.85 -9.13
C LEU A 397 8.36 -16.07 -10.61
N ASP A 398 9.37 -15.35 -11.11
CA ASP A 398 9.87 -15.55 -12.48
C ASP A 398 10.80 -16.77 -12.55
N ASN A 399 10.26 -17.89 -13.01
CA ASN A 399 10.98 -19.13 -13.27
C ASN A 399 11.28 -19.36 -14.77
N GLY A 400 11.24 -18.32 -15.62
CA GLY A 400 11.43 -18.47 -17.07
C GLY A 400 12.77 -19.08 -17.48
N SER A 401 13.78 -19.03 -16.59
CA SER A 401 15.10 -19.65 -16.77
C SER A 401 15.19 -21.10 -16.26
N GLY A 402 14.16 -21.59 -15.56
CA GLY A 402 14.17 -22.82 -14.77
C GLY A 402 14.54 -22.62 -13.30
N GLU A 403 15.00 -21.43 -12.93
CA GLU A 403 15.34 -21.00 -11.58
C GLU A 403 14.60 -19.69 -11.28
N PHE A 404 14.29 -19.45 -10.01
CA PHE A 404 13.68 -18.22 -9.51
C PHE A 404 14.37 -17.75 -8.22
N THR A 405 14.30 -16.45 -7.95
CA THR A 405 14.74 -15.83 -6.70
C THR A 405 13.95 -14.55 -6.47
N GLU A 406 13.51 -14.33 -5.24
CA GLU A 406 12.83 -13.10 -4.80
C GLU A 406 13.22 -12.84 -3.34
N ALA A 407 13.37 -11.58 -2.95
CA ALA A 407 13.66 -11.19 -1.58
C ALA A 407 12.41 -10.63 -0.93
N GLY A 408 12.21 -10.87 0.36
CA GLY A 408 11.07 -10.36 1.12
C GLY A 408 11.43 -10.04 2.57
N ILE A 409 10.49 -9.50 3.33
CA ILE A 409 10.63 -9.24 4.76
C ILE A 409 9.35 -9.63 5.52
N ILE A 410 9.51 -10.38 6.62
CA ILE A 410 8.45 -10.52 7.62
C ILE A 410 8.66 -9.42 8.66
N SER A 411 7.82 -8.40 8.64
CA SER A 411 7.87 -7.19 9.46
C SER A 411 6.91 -7.20 10.66
N GLU A 412 5.85 -8.00 10.61
CA GLU A 412 4.86 -8.13 11.67
C GLU A 412 4.60 -9.59 12.07
N SER A 413 4.27 -9.80 13.35
CA SER A 413 3.89 -11.13 13.83
C SER A 413 2.58 -11.60 13.18
N GLY A 414 2.62 -12.74 12.51
CA GLY A 414 1.47 -13.34 11.82
C GLY A 414 1.25 -12.87 10.38
N GLU A 415 2.12 -11.98 9.87
CA GLU A 415 2.28 -11.65 8.44
C GLU A 415 2.67 -12.90 7.65
N ARG A 416 2.26 -12.95 6.38
CA ARG A 416 2.56 -14.07 5.50
C ARG A 416 2.80 -13.63 4.07
N ASP A 417 4.03 -13.72 3.60
CA ASP A 417 4.29 -13.36 2.22
C ASP A 417 3.88 -14.49 1.28
N VAL A 418 3.00 -14.19 0.34
CA VAL A 418 2.54 -15.17 -0.65
C VAL A 418 3.13 -14.87 -2.02
N PHE A 419 3.66 -15.93 -2.64
CA PHE A 419 4.18 -15.93 -3.98
C PHE A 419 3.40 -16.89 -4.87
N SER A 420 3.22 -16.55 -6.14
CA SER A 420 2.65 -17.46 -7.15
C SER A 420 3.76 -18.09 -8.00
N LEU A 421 3.64 -19.40 -8.22
CA LEU A 421 4.57 -20.21 -9.01
C LEU A 421 3.78 -20.97 -10.08
N VAL A 422 4.05 -20.65 -11.34
CA VAL A 422 3.47 -21.36 -12.49
C VAL A 422 4.51 -22.33 -13.04
N THR A 423 4.16 -23.61 -13.18
CA THR A 423 5.11 -24.62 -13.67
C THR A 423 4.48 -25.59 -14.66
N SER A 424 5.29 -26.07 -15.62
CA SER A 424 4.93 -27.19 -16.49
C SER A 424 4.97 -28.56 -15.78
N GLY A 425 5.37 -28.59 -14.51
CA GLY A 425 5.42 -29.79 -13.67
C GLY A 425 6.81 -30.46 -13.64
N GLY A 426 6.94 -31.50 -12.84
CA GLY A 426 8.20 -32.20 -12.56
C GLY A 426 8.81 -31.83 -11.21
N PRO A 427 10.12 -32.07 -11.02
CA PRO A 427 10.79 -31.80 -9.75
C PRO A 427 10.91 -30.30 -9.51
N VAL A 428 10.48 -29.88 -8.33
CA VAL A 428 10.55 -28.50 -7.85
C VAL A 428 11.33 -28.46 -6.54
N THR A 429 12.19 -27.45 -6.43
CA THR A 429 12.88 -27.10 -5.18
C THR A 429 12.51 -25.68 -4.81
N ILE A 430 12.23 -25.45 -3.53
CA ILE A 430 11.87 -24.14 -2.99
C ILE A 430 12.61 -24.02 -1.67
N SER A 431 13.50 -23.05 -1.56
CA SER A 431 14.22 -22.68 -0.36
C SER A 431 13.78 -21.28 0.07
N ALA A 432 13.68 -21.06 1.37
CA ALA A 432 13.58 -19.73 1.96
C ALA A 432 14.68 -19.62 3.02
N GLU A 433 15.56 -18.64 2.86
CA GLU A 433 16.77 -18.45 3.66
C GLU A 433 16.76 -17.06 4.30
N GLY A 434 17.03 -16.98 5.61
CA GLY A 434 17.10 -15.74 6.36
C GLY A 434 18.45 -15.02 6.21
N ALA A 435 18.59 -13.87 6.88
CA ALA A 435 19.84 -13.11 6.91
C ALA A 435 21.03 -13.93 7.43
N SER A 436 22.23 -13.70 6.88
CA SER A 436 23.46 -14.43 7.21
C SER A 436 24.12 -14.01 8.51
N VAL A 437 23.80 -12.79 8.95
CA VAL A 437 24.31 -12.18 10.17
C VAL A 437 23.11 -11.67 10.96
N GLY A 438 23.03 -12.05 12.24
CA GLY A 438 21.96 -11.59 13.12
C GLY A 438 20.57 -12.13 12.76
N ALA A 439 20.48 -13.26 12.05
CA ALA A 439 19.21 -13.88 11.64
C ALA A 439 18.22 -13.96 12.81
N ASN A 440 17.06 -13.32 12.65
CA ASN A 440 15.99 -13.32 13.64
C ASN A 440 14.78 -14.13 13.19
N LEU A 441 14.54 -14.23 11.88
CA LEU A 441 13.43 -14.97 11.31
C LEU A 441 13.68 -16.49 11.35
N ASP A 442 12.80 -17.21 12.05
CA ASP A 442 12.65 -18.66 11.94
C ASP A 442 11.53 -18.96 10.93
N ILE A 443 11.86 -19.61 9.81
CA ILE A 443 10.99 -19.67 8.64
C ILE A 443 10.10 -20.92 8.66
N ASN A 444 8.78 -20.70 8.58
CA ASN A 444 7.83 -21.70 8.12
C ASN A 444 7.52 -21.48 6.63
N LEU A 445 7.84 -22.46 5.81
CA LEU A 445 7.63 -22.46 4.37
C LEU A 445 6.51 -23.44 3.99
N GLU A 446 5.49 -22.95 3.29
CA GLU A 446 4.37 -23.75 2.83
C GLU A 446 4.24 -23.69 1.30
N LEU A 447 3.90 -24.83 0.71
CA LEU A 447 3.51 -24.95 -0.70
C LEU A 447 2.03 -25.32 -0.76
N ILE A 448 1.26 -24.51 -1.48
CA ILE A 448 -0.21 -24.55 -1.52
C ILE A 448 -0.63 -24.67 -2.99
N ASP A 449 -1.67 -25.46 -3.27
CA ASP A 449 -2.20 -25.57 -4.62
C ASP A 449 -3.18 -24.43 -4.97
N SER A 450 -3.59 -24.36 -6.24
CA SER A 450 -4.59 -23.37 -6.69
C SER A 450 -5.98 -23.45 -6.02
N ALA A 451 -6.30 -24.55 -5.32
CA ALA A 451 -7.54 -24.67 -4.55
C ALA A 451 -7.40 -24.13 -3.12
N GLY A 452 -6.17 -23.79 -2.70
CA GLY A 452 -5.84 -23.36 -1.34
C GLY A 452 -5.52 -24.52 -0.40
N ASP A 453 -5.34 -25.73 -0.91
CA ASP A 453 -4.97 -26.91 -0.11
C ASP A 453 -3.44 -27.01 0.05
N LEU A 454 -2.98 -27.33 1.26
CA LEU A 454 -1.56 -27.50 1.57
C LEU A 454 -1.01 -28.76 0.88
N VAL A 455 0.02 -28.58 0.05
CA VAL A 455 0.75 -29.63 -0.68
C VAL A 455 1.94 -30.13 0.13
N ALA A 456 2.75 -29.20 0.65
CA ALA A 456 3.93 -29.50 1.45
C ALA A 456 4.23 -28.35 2.43
N GLU A 457 4.94 -28.66 3.50
CA GLU A 457 5.33 -27.72 4.55
C GLU A 457 6.75 -28.08 5.01
N ALA A 458 7.57 -27.06 5.25
CA ALA A 458 8.90 -27.18 5.83
C ALA A 458 9.04 -26.14 6.96
N ASN A 459 9.16 -26.66 8.18
CA ASN A 459 9.46 -25.91 9.40
C ASN A 459 10.48 -26.74 10.19
N PRO A 460 11.78 -26.61 9.89
CA PRO A 460 12.82 -27.40 10.53
C PRO A 460 12.94 -27.08 12.03
N GLU A 461 13.37 -28.07 12.82
CA GLU A 461 13.53 -27.85 14.26
C GLU A 461 14.75 -26.96 14.52
N THR A 462 14.52 -25.75 15.07
CA THR A 462 15.62 -24.85 15.45
C THR A 462 16.45 -25.39 16.60
N ALA A 463 17.78 -25.37 16.44
CA ALA A 463 18.74 -25.92 17.39
C ALA A 463 20.04 -25.09 17.48
N THR A 464 20.59 -24.97 18.70
CA THR A 464 21.89 -24.34 18.95
C THR A 464 23.02 -25.22 18.41
N ASP A 465 23.99 -24.63 17.72
CA ASP A 465 25.22 -25.35 17.38
C ASP A 465 26.08 -25.62 18.62
N LEU A 466 26.04 -26.87 19.09
CA LEU A 466 26.83 -27.33 20.23
C LEU A 466 28.29 -27.67 19.87
N ALA A 467 28.65 -27.68 18.59
CA ALA A 467 30.03 -27.93 18.15
C ALA A 467 30.91 -26.68 18.32
N SER A 468 30.32 -25.51 18.14
CA SER A 468 30.96 -24.21 18.39
C SER A 468 31.09 -23.93 19.89
N SER A 469 32.05 -23.07 20.24
CA SER A 469 32.22 -22.66 21.63
C SER A 469 31.03 -21.79 22.07
N PRO A 470 30.72 -21.71 23.38
CA PRO A 470 29.56 -20.98 23.89
C PRO A 470 29.37 -19.56 23.33
N THR A 471 30.45 -18.90 22.98
CA THR A 471 30.49 -17.52 22.50
C THR A 471 30.44 -17.35 20.97
N ASP A 472 30.46 -18.44 20.19
CA ASP A 472 30.29 -18.45 18.72
C ASP A 472 29.07 -19.31 18.31
N ARG A 473 28.16 -19.62 19.24
CA ARG A 473 27.06 -20.50 18.89
C ARG A 473 26.10 -19.78 17.95
N THR A 474 25.76 -20.45 16.86
CA THR A 474 24.73 -20.02 15.93
C THR A 474 23.49 -20.90 16.06
N ALA A 475 22.39 -20.44 15.50
CA ALA A 475 21.16 -21.21 15.38
C ALA A 475 21.20 -21.94 14.04
N SER A 476 20.74 -23.18 14.04
CA SER A 476 20.49 -23.97 12.84
C SER A 476 19.01 -24.27 12.76
N GLY A 477 18.49 -24.48 11.55
CA GLY A 477 17.07 -24.79 11.35
C GLY A 477 16.17 -23.57 11.13
N LEU A 478 16.73 -22.35 11.10
CA LEU A 478 15.98 -21.12 10.78
C LEU A 478 15.55 -21.05 9.31
N ASP A 479 16.34 -21.61 8.40
CA ASP A 479 16.01 -21.69 6.97
C ASP A 479 15.11 -22.91 6.68
N ALA A 480 14.29 -22.82 5.63
CA ALA A 480 13.37 -23.88 5.24
C ALA A 480 13.51 -24.28 3.77
N GLN A 481 13.30 -25.58 3.48
CA GLN A 481 13.38 -26.10 2.12
C GLN A 481 12.33 -27.19 1.85
N ILE A 482 11.67 -27.09 0.70
CA ILE A 482 10.75 -28.08 0.13
C ILE A 482 11.34 -28.64 -1.15
N GLU A 483 11.41 -29.97 -1.26
CA GLU A 483 11.69 -30.68 -2.50
C GLU A 483 10.53 -31.63 -2.81
N THR A 484 9.87 -31.45 -3.96
CA THR A 484 8.70 -32.27 -4.34
C THR A 484 8.54 -32.39 -5.85
N GLU A 485 7.60 -33.23 -6.29
CA GLU A 485 7.19 -33.37 -7.69
C GLU A 485 5.80 -32.75 -7.84
N LEU A 486 5.64 -31.82 -8.80
CA LEU A 486 4.38 -31.14 -9.07
C LEU A 486 3.82 -31.51 -10.44
N GLU A 487 2.49 -31.48 -10.55
CA GLU A 487 1.81 -31.51 -11.86
C GLU A 487 1.81 -30.10 -12.47
N THR A 488 1.56 -30.00 -13.78
CA THR A 488 1.39 -28.72 -14.46
C THR A 488 0.29 -27.90 -13.79
N GLY A 489 0.59 -26.68 -13.35
CA GLY A 489 -0.38 -25.87 -12.63
C GLY A 489 0.18 -24.58 -12.04
N LEU A 490 -0.75 -23.82 -11.47
CA LEU A 490 -0.50 -22.70 -10.57
C LEU A 490 -0.44 -23.22 -9.13
N TYR A 491 0.62 -22.83 -8.43
CA TYR A 491 0.84 -23.08 -7.01
C TYR A 491 1.19 -21.77 -6.31
N TYR A 492 1.13 -21.80 -4.99
CA TYR A 492 1.52 -20.69 -4.14
C TYR A 492 2.57 -21.13 -3.13
N VAL A 493 3.59 -20.30 -2.95
CA VAL A 493 4.59 -20.44 -1.89
C VAL A 493 4.25 -19.42 -0.82
N ARG A 494 4.23 -19.82 0.43
CA ARG A 494 3.97 -18.93 1.56
C ARG A 494 5.12 -18.99 2.55
N VAL A 495 5.63 -17.82 2.91
CA VAL A 495 6.69 -17.63 3.90
C VAL A 495 6.08 -16.97 5.13
N SER A 496 6.45 -17.40 6.32
CA SER A 496 5.97 -16.83 7.59
C SER A 496 6.96 -17.09 8.71
N GLY A 497 6.91 -16.27 9.77
CA GLY A 497 7.65 -16.51 11.00
C GLY A 497 7.10 -17.69 11.81
N ALA A 498 7.99 -18.45 12.45
CA ALA A 498 7.66 -19.58 13.31
C ALA A 498 8.16 -19.38 14.74
N GLY A 499 7.51 -20.03 15.70
CA GLY A 499 8.01 -20.17 17.06
C GLY A 499 8.51 -21.60 17.32
N GLN A 500 9.44 -21.75 18.25
CA GLN A 500 10.00 -23.04 18.62
C GLN A 500 10.02 -23.21 20.14
N GLY A 501 9.70 -24.40 20.62
CA GLY A 501 9.69 -24.72 22.05
C GLY A 501 8.54 -24.06 22.83
N ASP A 502 8.68 -23.98 24.16
CA ASP A 502 7.70 -23.35 25.05
C ASP A 502 8.37 -22.20 25.81
N PRO A 503 8.05 -20.92 25.51
CA PRO A 503 8.58 -19.77 26.23
C PRO A 503 8.28 -19.81 27.74
N ALA A 504 7.20 -20.47 28.15
CA ALA A 504 6.88 -20.62 29.57
C ALA A 504 7.84 -21.57 30.31
N ALA A 505 8.64 -22.36 29.58
CA ALA A 505 9.67 -23.21 30.14
C ALA A 505 11.04 -22.51 30.28
N ASN A 506 11.15 -21.26 29.83
CA ASN A 506 12.37 -20.47 29.94
C ASN A 506 12.76 -20.27 31.41
N THR A 507 14.07 -20.25 31.66
CA THR A 507 14.67 -20.04 32.98
C THR A 507 15.87 -19.10 32.83
N PRO A 508 16.36 -18.48 33.91
CA PRO A 508 17.51 -17.58 33.82
C PRO A 508 18.73 -18.18 33.10
N SER A 509 18.95 -19.49 33.19
CA SER A 509 20.06 -20.18 32.54
C SER A 509 19.67 -20.92 31.25
N ASN A 510 18.43 -20.87 30.77
CA ASN A 510 18.02 -21.64 29.59
C ASN A 510 16.78 -21.03 28.91
N GLY A 511 16.99 -20.42 27.75
CA GLY A 511 15.95 -20.06 26.77
C GLY A 511 15.56 -21.30 25.97
N SER A 512 14.56 -22.01 26.46
CA SER A 512 14.00 -23.24 25.90
C SER A 512 13.02 -23.03 24.73
N GLY A 513 12.53 -21.82 24.52
CA GLY A 513 11.66 -21.51 23.39
C GLY A 513 11.28 -20.04 23.25
N TYR A 514 10.68 -19.73 22.11
CA TYR A 514 10.19 -18.42 21.67
C TYR A 514 8.93 -18.60 20.81
N THR A 515 8.15 -17.54 20.67
CA THR A 515 6.95 -17.52 19.81
C THR A 515 7.29 -16.92 18.44
N GLU A 516 6.33 -16.93 17.52
CA GLU A 516 6.43 -16.22 16.23
C GLU A 516 6.50 -14.69 16.38
N TYR A 517 6.35 -14.14 17.60
CA TYR A 517 6.35 -12.69 17.85
C TYR A 517 7.63 -12.01 17.38
N GLY A 518 8.78 -12.57 17.76
CA GLY A 518 10.08 -12.01 17.46
C GLY A 518 10.73 -12.60 16.20
N SER A 519 10.09 -13.58 15.58
CA SER A 519 10.56 -14.25 14.36
C SER A 519 10.22 -13.41 13.14
N LEU A 520 10.93 -12.29 13.03
CA LEU A 520 10.80 -11.25 12.02
C LEU A 520 12.15 -11.03 11.35
N GLY A 521 12.18 -10.56 10.12
CA GLY A 521 13.44 -10.28 9.43
C GLY A 521 13.39 -10.48 7.92
N ASN A 522 14.53 -10.22 7.29
CA ASN A 522 14.68 -10.36 5.85
C ASN A 522 14.87 -11.84 5.47
N TYR A 523 14.36 -12.21 4.30
CA TYR A 523 14.62 -13.51 3.71
C TYR A 523 14.75 -13.44 2.18
N THR A 524 15.25 -14.52 1.60
CA THR A 524 15.24 -14.75 0.15
C THR A 524 14.58 -16.09 -0.14
N VAL A 525 13.51 -16.06 -0.93
CA VAL A 525 12.93 -17.27 -1.54
C VAL A 525 13.64 -17.56 -2.85
N SER A 526 14.11 -18.78 -3.04
CA SER A 526 14.79 -19.20 -4.26
C SER A 526 14.50 -20.66 -4.57
N GLY A 527 14.75 -21.08 -5.81
CA GLY A 527 14.52 -22.47 -6.17
C GLY A 527 14.54 -22.75 -7.65
N THR A 528 14.10 -23.96 -7.99
CA THR A 528 14.03 -24.44 -9.37
C THR A 528 12.62 -24.94 -9.67
N ALA A 529 12.06 -24.52 -10.79
CA ALA A 529 10.80 -25.03 -11.30
C ALA A 529 10.82 -24.98 -12.83
N ALA A 530 10.27 -26.00 -13.48
CA ALA A 530 10.21 -26.01 -14.94
C ALA A 530 9.34 -24.84 -15.44
N PRO A 531 9.84 -24.01 -16.38
CA PRO A 531 9.06 -22.89 -16.91
C PRO A 531 7.82 -23.41 -17.62
N PHE A 532 6.76 -22.60 -17.61
CA PHE A 532 5.53 -22.88 -18.31
C PHE A 532 5.36 -21.89 -19.47
N GLU A 533 5.23 -22.42 -20.69
CA GLU A 533 4.95 -21.65 -21.90
C GLU A 533 3.90 -22.42 -22.68
N ALA A 534 2.73 -21.81 -22.90
CA ALA A 534 1.62 -22.44 -23.63
C ALA A 534 1.72 -22.12 -25.13
N ASP A 535 1.40 -23.11 -25.97
CA ASP A 535 1.16 -22.88 -27.39
C ASP A 535 -0.01 -21.91 -27.59
N PRO A 536 0.05 -20.98 -28.56
CA PRO A 536 -0.96 -19.96 -28.74
C PRO A 536 -2.31 -20.55 -29.14
N ILE A 537 -3.37 -20.10 -28.47
CA ILE A 537 -4.75 -20.43 -28.87
C ILE A 537 -5.09 -19.75 -30.20
N THR A 538 -5.71 -20.50 -31.12
CA THR A 538 -6.16 -20.01 -32.42
C THR A 538 -7.55 -20.54 -32.75
N ILE A 539 -8.27 -19.82 -33.62
CA ILE A 539 -9.48 -20.31 -34.30
C ILE A 539 -9.14 -20.44 -35.78
N ILE A 540 -9.38 -21.61 -36.37
CA ILE A 540 -9.07 -21.95 -37.76
C ILE A 540 -10.32 -21.91 -38.64
N SER A 541 -11.44 -22.42 -38.14
CA SER A 541 -12.72 -22.43 -38.86
C SER A 541 -13.87 -22.28 -37.86
N PRO A 542 -14.92 -21.49 -38.16
CA PRO A 542 -15.13 -20.73 -39.40
C PRO A 542 -14.15 -19.56 -39.58
N GLU A 543 -14.04 -19.01 -40.79
CA GLU A 543 -13.24 -17.80 -41.05
C GLU A 543 -13.99 -16.53 -40.59
N GLY A 544 -13.26 -15.46 -40.29
CA GLY A 544 -13.86 -14.19 -39.87
C GLY A 544 -14.79 -13.60 -40.93
N GLY A 545 -16.06 -13.38 -40.56
CA GLY A 545 -17.13 -12.87 -41.42
C GLY A 545 -17.88 -13.96 -42.19
N GLU A 546 -17.61 -15.24 -41.92
CA GLU A 546 -18.31 -16.34 -42.57
C GLU A 546 -19.80 -16.38 -42.20
N GLU A 547 -20.65 -16.64 -43.20
CA GLU A 547 -22.09 -16.82 -43.00
C GLU A 547 -22.38 -18.24 -42.49
N VAL A 548 -23.01 -18.35 -41.33
CA VAL A 548 -23.33 -19.62 -40.67
C VAL A 548 -24.83 -19.73 -40.39
N GLN A 549 -25.33 -20.95 -40.21
CA GLN A 549 -26.68 -21.17 -39.69
C GLN A 549 -26.71 -20.84 -38.18
N PRO A 550 -27.89 -20.52 -37.59
CA PRO A 550 -28.00 -20.20 -36.17
C PRO A 550 -27.43 -21.29 -35.26
N SER A 551 -27.74 -22.56 -35.55
CA SER A 551 -27.14 -23.73 -34.92
C SER A 551 -27.36 -25.01 -35.75
N PRO A 552 -26.55 -26.07 -35.57
CA PRO A 552 -25.29 -26.07 -34.83
C PRO A 552 -24.15 -25.44 -35.65
N VAL A 553 -23.18 -24.85 -34.95
CA VAL A 553 -21.96 -24.29 -35.56
C VAL A 553 -20.75 -25.01 -34.98
N GLU A 554 -19.94 -25.64 -35.84
CA GLU A 554 -18.67 -26.26 -35.44
C GLU A 554 -17.56 -25.21 -35.51
N ILE A 555 -16.83 -25.03 -34.41
CA ILE A 555 -15.67 -24.16 -34.31
C ILE A 555 -14.45 -25.03 -34.02
N THR A 556 -13.39 -24.84 -34.79
CA THR A 556 -12.16 -25.61 -34.72
C THR A 556 -10.95 -24.70 -34.62
N GLY A 557 -9.88 -25.19 -34.00
CA GLY A 557 -8.66 -24.42 -33.81
C GLY A 557 -7.49 -25.23 -33.28
N SER A 558 -6.46 -24.52 -32.84
CA SER A 558 -5.33 -25.10 -32.10
C SER A 558 -5.14 -24.41 -30.76
N ALA A 559 -4.55 -25.11 -29.80
CA ALA A 559 -4.15 -24.60 -28.48
C ALA A 559 -3.09 -25.57 -27.88
N GLU A 560 -2.65 -25.34 -26.64
CA GLU A 560 -1.74 -26.25 -25.92
C GLU A 560 -2.32 -27.68 -25.86
N PRO A 561 -1.56 -28.74 -26.18
CA PRO A 561 -2.03 -30.13 -26.09
C PRO A 561 -2.56 -30.51 -24.69
N GLY A 562 -3.73 -31.16 -24.66
CA GLY A 562 -4.41 -31.54 -23.41
C GLY A 562 -5.07 -30.39 -22.64
N SER A 563 -5.05 -29.16 -23.16
CA SER A 563 -5.75 -28.00 -22.57
C SER A 563 -7.27 -28.08 -22.73
N THR A 564 -7.98 -27.37 -21.86
CA THR A 564 -9.42 -27.11 -22.00
C THR A 564 -9.60 -25.79 -22.75
N VAL A 565 -10.48 -25.76 -23.75
CA VAL A 565 -10.84 -24.57 -24.51
C VAL A 565 -12.29 -24.20 -24.19
N THR A 566 -12.48 -22.96 -23.73
CA THR A 566 -13.79 -22.37 -23.43
C THR A 566 -14.14 -21.34 -24.50
N LEU A 567 -15.34 -21.46 -25.07
CA LEU A 567 -15.88 -20.51 -26.04
C LEU A 567 -16.95 -19.65 -25.39
N THR A 568 -16.83 -18.33 -25.53
CA THR A 568 -17.75 -17.33 -24.99
C THR A 568 -18.38 -16.46 -26.07
N LEU A 569 -19.63 -16.06 -25.85
CA LEU A 569 -20.35 -15.03 -26.61
C LEU A 569 -20.68 -13.89 -25.65
N GLY A 570 -19.90 -12.81 -25.69
CA GLY A 570 -19.92 -11.83 -24.60
C GLY A 570 -19.42 -12.47 -23.31
N ASP A 571 -20.21 -12.40 -22.24
CA ASP A 571 -19.89 -13.02 -20.94
C ASP A 571 -20.45 -14.44 -20.77
N GLU A 572 -21.19 -14.96 -21.77
CA GLU A 572 -21.84 -16.27 -21.70
C GLU A 572 -20.97 -17.37 -22.29
N VAL A 573 -20.74 -18.45 -21.53
CA VAL A 573 -20.08 -19.66 -22.05
C VAL A 573 -21.03 -20.42 -22.97
N VAL A 574 -20.66 -20.53 -24.24
CA VAL A 574 -21.47 -21.17 -25.30
C VAL A 574 -20.93 -22.54 -25.73
N GLY A 575 -19.70 -22.88 -25.34
CA GLY A 575 -19.09 -24.18 -25.62
C GLY A 575 -17.83 -24.42 -24.81
N GLU A 576 -17.51 -25.69 -24.61
CA GLU A 576 -16.31 -26.15 -23.90
C GLU A 576 -15.83 -27.47 -24.53
N GLY A 577 -14.53 -27.65 -24.63
CA GLY A 577 -13.91 -28.87 -25.16
C GLY A 577 -12.43 -28.96 -24.78
N THR A 578 -11.75 -30.02 -25.23
CA THR A 578 -10.33 -30.22 -24.96
C THR A 578 -9.53 -30.37 -26.25
N THR A 579 -8.25 -30.00 -26.24
CA THR A 579 -7.33 -30.33 -27.33
C THR A 579 -6.89 -31.79 -27.27
N ASP A 580 -6.54 -32.35 -28.43
CA ASP A 580 -5.86 -33.64 -28.54
C ASP A 580 -4.34 -33.53 -28.30
N ASP A 581 -3.63 -34.67 -28.41
CA ASP A 581 -2.18 -34.76 -28.23
C ASP A 581 -1.39 -33.93 -29.26
N GLU A 582 -2.03 -33.51 -30.35
CA GLU A 582 -1.47 -32.64 -31.37
C GLU A 582 -1.90 -31.17 -31.22
N GLY A 583 -2.62 -30.83 -30.14
CA GLY A 583 -3.07 -29.46 -29.85
C GLY A 583 -4.28 -29.01 -30.68
N THR A 584 -4.98 -29.93 -31.35
CA THR A 584 -6.16 -29.61 -32.17
C THR A 584 -7.44 -29.74 -31.35
N TRP A 585 -8.39 -28.82 -31.53
CA TRP A 585 -9.70 -28.86 -30.87
C TRP A 585 -10.86 -28.63 -31.86
N SER A 586 -12.04 -29.19 -31.53
CA SER A 586 -13.31 -28.95 -32.21
C SER A 586 -14.46 -28.90 -31.20
N ILE A 587 -15.21 -27.81 -31.19
CA ILE A 587 -16.34 -27.56 -30.30
C ILE A 587 -17.57 -27.23 -31.14
N VAL A 588 -18.68 -27.92 -30.89
CA VAL A 588 -19.95 -27.69 -31.58
C VAL A 588 -20.88 -26.87 -30.70
N LEU A 589 -21.15 -25.64 -31.12
CA LEU A 589 -22.14 -24.77 -30.50
C LEU A 589 -23.55 -25.32 -30.82
N THR A 590 -24.32 -25.58 -29.77
CA THR A 590 -25.70 -26.09 -29.90
C THR A 590 -26.77 -25.05 -29.54
N ALA A 591 -26.37 -23.96 -28.89
CA ALA A 591 -27.22 -22.79 -28.72
C ALA A 591 -27.31 -22.01 -30.04
N ASP A 592 -28.47 -21.42 -30.31
CA ASP A 592 -28.67 -20.58 -31.49
C ASP A 592 -27.86 -19.29 -31.34
N LEU A 593 -27.00 -19.02 -32.32
CA LEU A 593 -26.37 -17.72 -32.47
C LEU A 593 -27.44 -16.68 -32.87
N PRO A 594 -27.39 -15.46 -32.31
CA PRO A 594 -28.26 -14.37 -32.72
C PRO A 594 -28.12 -14.06 -34.22
N TYR A 595 -29.24 -13.69 -34.86
CA TYR A 595 -29.20 -13.12 -36.20
C TYR A 595 -28.31 -11.88 -36.26
N GLY A 596 -27.45 -11.83 -37.27
CA GLY A 596 -26.43 -10.80 -37.47
C GLY A 596 -25.03 -11.20 -37.02
N GLU A 597 -24.19 -10.21 -36.73
CA GLU A 597 -22.80 -10.43 -36.32
C GLU A 597 -22.72 -10.89 -34.85
N SER A 598 -21.98 -11.97 -34.61
CA SER A 598 -21.65 -12.49 -33.29
C SER A 598 -20.14 -12.72 -33.18
N THR A 599 -19.51 -12.23 -32.12
CA THR A 599 -18.08 -12.51 -31.84
C THR A 599 -17.98 -13.61 -30.81
N ILE A 600 -17.33 -14.71 -31.20
CA ILE A 600 -16.98 -15.81 -30.32
C ILE A 600 -15.53 -15.64 -29.90
N THR A 601 -15.28 -15.70 -28.60
CA THR A 601 -13.94 -15.64 -28.00
C THR A 601 -13.57 -17.00 -27.44
N ALA A 602 -12.37 -17.48 -27.76
CA ALA A 602 -11.80 -18.72 -27.26
C ALA A 602 -10.68 -18.41 -26.26
N GLN A 603 -10.69 -19.09 -25.12
CA GLN A 603 -9.66 -19.05 -24.08
C GLN A 603 -9.25 -20.47 -23.72
N GLN A 604 -7.96 -20.69 -23.42
CA GLN A 604 -7.48 -22.01 -22.98
C GLN A 604 -7.09 -22.02 -21.50
N THR A 605 -7.24 -23.19 -20.89
CA THR A 605 -6.79 -23.51 -19.53
C THR A 605 -5.90 -24.76 -19.59
N VAL A 606 -4.68 -24.67 -19.06
CA VAL A 606 -3.70 -25.77 -19.03
C VAL A 606 -3.48 -26.20 -17.59
N GLY A 607 -3.92 -27.42 -17.23
CA GLY A 607 -3.98 -27.82 -15.82
C GLY A 607 -4.89 -26.87 -15.04
N THR A 608 -4.32 -26.15 -14.06
CA THR A 608 -5.03 -25.11 -13.28
C THR A 608 -4.72 -23.68 -13.75
N ILE A 609 -3.98 -23.52 -14.85
CA ILE A 609 -3.51 -22.22 -15.37
C ILE A 609 -4.49 -21.70 -16.42
N GLU A 610 -5.14 -20.56 -16.16
CA GLU A 610 -5.86 -19.83 -17.20
C GLU A 610 -4.89 -18.99 -18.02
N VAL A 611 -4.78 -19.27 -19.32
CA VAL A 611 -3.86 -18.56 -20.21
C VAL A 611 -4.51 -17.22 -20.63
N PRO A 612 -3.82 -16.08 -20.46
CA PRO A 612 -4.41 -14.77 -20.72
C PRO A 612 -4.64 -14.49 -22.21
N GLU A 613 -3.90 -15.14 -23.11
CA GLU A 613 -4.11 -15.03 -24.55
C GLU A 613 -5.47 -15.62 -24.95
N THR A 614 -6.21 -14.86 -25.75
CA THR A 614 -7.47 -15.30 -26.34
C THR A 614 -7.43 -15.20 -27.86
N ALA A 615 -8.24 -16.03 -28.52
CA ALA A 615 -8.54 -15.93 -29.94
C ALA A 615 -9.99 -15.50 -30.13
N SER A 616 -10.32 -14.82 -31.22
CA SER A 616 -11.72 -14.45 -31.49
C SER A 616 -12.05 -14.54 -32.97
N VAL A 617 -13.30 -14.90 -33.26
CA VAL A 617 -13.86 -14.96 -34.61
C VAL A 617 -15.22 -14.27 -34.63
N THR A 618 -15.46 -13.46 -35.66
CA THR A 618 -16.79 -12.88 -35.91
C THR A 618 -17.51 -13.73 -36.94
N LEU A 619 -18.73 -14.16 -36.64
CA LEU A 619 -19.60 -14.96 -37.49
C LEU A 619 -20.85 -14.16 -37.84
N VAL A 620 -21.44 -14.42 -39.01
CA VAL A 620 -22.67 -13.75 -39.46
C VAL A 620 -23.79 -14.78 -39.62
N VAL A 621 -24.87 -14.63 -38.87
CA VAL A 621 -26.10 -15.39 -39.12
C VAL A 621 -26.99 -14.56 -40.04
N PRO A 622 -27.17 -14.94 -41.32
CA PRO A 622 -27.93 -14.14 -42.27
C PRO A 622 -29.42 -14.14 -41.94
N VAL A 623 -30.10 -13.08 -42.36
CA VAL A 623 -31.54 -12.93 -42.24
C VAL A 623 -32.18 -13.27 -43.58
N ASP A 624 -32.98 -14.33 -43.63
CA ASP A 624 -33.73 -14.68 -44.84
C ASP A 624 -34.81 -13.62 -45.15
N PRO A 625 -35.21 -13.42 -46.42
CA PRO A 625 -36.33 -12.54 -46.76
C PRO A 625 -37.66 -12.99 -46.13
N PRO A 626 -38.57 -12.07 -45.76
CA PRO A 626 -39.90 -12.45 -45.29
C PRO A 626 -40.73 -13.05 -46.44
N THR A 627 -41.82 -13.75 -46.15
CA THR A 627 -42.75 -14.23 -47.18
C THR A 627 -43.93 -13.28 -47.31
N ILE A 628 -44.40 -13.04 -48.54
CA ILE A 628 -45.66 -12.33 -48.79
C ILE A 628 -46.73 -13.39 -49.10
N VAL A 629 -47.73 -13.51 -48.23
CA VAL A 629 -48.84 -14.46 -48.37
C VAL A 629 -50.02 -13.85 -49.13
N ARG A 630 -50.29 -12.55 -48.91
CA ARG A 630 -51.28 -11.79 -49.70
C ARG A 630 -50.74 -10.38 -50.02
N PRO A 631 -51.00 -9.85 -51.22
CA PRO A 631 -51.66 -10.51 -52.37
C PRO A 631 -50.84 -11.68 -52.92
N VAL A 632 -51.48 -12.63 -53.61
CA VAL A 632 -50.77 -13.61 -54.45
C VAL A 632 -50.61 -13.07 -55.88
N ASP A 633 -49.66 -13.60 -56.65
CA ASP A 633 -49.40 -13.10 -58.00
C ASP A 633 -50.64 -13.17 -58.91
N GLY A 634 -51.02 -12.03 -59.49
CA GLY A 634 -52.22 -11.85 -60.30
C GLY A 634 -53.51 -11.55 -59.51
N ASP A 635 -53.44 -11.38 -58.19
CA ASP A 635 -54.61 -10.99 -57.38
C ASP A 635 -55.21 -9.66 -57.83
N THR A 636 -56.52 -9.49 -57.65
CA THR A 636 -57.21 -8.21 -57.84
C THR A 636 -57.76 -7.70 -56.50
N ALA A 637 -57.25 -6.58 -56.03
CA ALA A 637 -57.76 -5.86 -54.88
C ALA A 637 -58.95 -4.98 -55.27
N THR A 638 -60.09 -5.16 -54.60
CA THR A 638 -61.33 -4.38 -54.85
C THR A 638 -61.48 -3.17 -53.93
N THR A 639 -60.43 -2.84 -53.18
CA THR A 639 -60.35 -1.71 -52.25
C THR A 639 -59.07 -0.94 -52.50
N ALA A 640 -59.08 0.38 -52.32
CA ALA A 640 -57.89 1.21 -52.53
C ALA A 640 -56.80 1.02 -51.46
N THR A 641 -57.12 0.38 -50.32
CA THR A 641 -56.22 0.07 -49.21
C THR A 641 -56.19 -1.44 -48.92
N PRO A 642 -55.65 -2.27 -49.84
CA PRO A 642 -55.62 -3.72 -49.63
C PRO A 642 -54.75 -4.09 -48.42
N THR A 643 -55.16 -5.10 -47.67
CA THR A 643 -54.35 -5.67 -46.59
C THR A 643 -53.31 -6.64 -47.15
N PHE A 644 -52.05 -6.38 -46.84
CA PHE A 644 -50.91 -7.24 -47.07
C PHE A 644 -50.69 -8.11 -45.84
N THR A 645 -50.38 -9.38 -46.06
CA THR A 645 -50.07 -10.33 -44.98
C THR A 645 -48.91 -11.21 -45.38
N GLY A 646 -48.14 -11.67 -44.42
CA GLY A 646 -47.04 -12.60 -44.68
C GLY A 646 -46.48 -13.25 -43.43
N GLU A 647 -45.38 -13.97 -43.61
CA GLU A 647 -44.61 -14.58 -42.52
C GLU A 647 -43.19 -13.98 -42.48
N GLY A 648 -42.57 -13.97 -41.31
CA GLY A 648 -41.21 -13.46 -41.09
C GLY A 648 -40.61 -14.01 -39.80
N LEU A 649 -39.42 -13.54 -39.44
CA LEU A 649 -38.79 -13.85 -38.16
C LEU A 649 -39.52 -13.10 -37.03
N ALA A 650 -39.91 -13.81 -35.99
CA ALA A 650 -40.63 -13.22 -34.86
C ALA A 650 -39.88 -12.03 -34.27
N GLY A 651 -40.56 -10.89 -34.11
CA GLY A 651 -39.96 -9.64 -33.61
C GLY A 651 -39.12 -8.87 -34.63
N ALA A 652 -39.02 -9.32 -35.88
CA ALA A 652 -38.43 -8.53 -36.96
C ALA A 652 -39.38 -7.42 -37.46
N SER A 653 -38.82 -6.38 -38.05
CA SER A 653 -39.58 -5.34 -38.76
C SER A 653 -39.54 -5.60 -40.26
N VAL A 654 -40.70 -5.69 -40.90
CA VAL A 654 -40.88 -5.88 -42.33
C VAL A 654 -41.13 -4.54 -42.99
N GLU A 655 -40.27 -4.14 -43.93
CA GLU A 655 -40.47 -2.96 -44.76
C GLU A 655 -40.95 -3.39 -46.15
N LEU A 656 -42.11 -2.87 -46.56
CA LEU A 656 -42.73 -3.11 -47.86
C LEU A 656 -42.48 -1.94 -48.80
N SER A 657 -42.21 -2.25 -50.07
CA SER A 657 -42.18 -1.30 -51.18
C SER A 657 -43.24 -1.70 -52.21
N ILE A 658 -44.30 -0.90 -52.32
CA ILE A 658 -45.43 -1.13 -53.23
C ILE A 658 -45.34 -0.12 -54.36
N THR A 659 -45.27 -0.56 -55.62
CA THR A 659 -45.19 0.33 -56.78
C THR A 659 -46.41 0.12 -57.67
N CYS A 660 -47.17 1.18 -57.95
CA CYS A 660 -48.32 1.16 -58.85
C CYS A 660 -48.12 2.23 -59.93
N GLY A 661 -48.00 1.81 -61.20
CA GLY A 661 -47.64 2.74 -62.28
C GLY A 661 -46.25 3.37 -62.08
N GLU A 662 -46.20 4.70 -62.01
CA GLU A 662 -44.94 5.47 -61.78
C GLU A 662 -44.72 5.88 -60.30
N GLU A 663 -45.65 5.53 -59.40
CA GLU A 663 -45.63 5.92 -57.99
C GLU A 663 -45.27 4.74 -57.07
N THR A 664 -44.58 5.02 -55.97
CA THR A 664 -44.13 4.02 -54.98
C THR A 664 -44.55 4.44 -53.56
N TRP A 665 -45.07 3.48 -52.80
CA TRP A 665 -45.46 3.59 -51.40
C TRP A 665 -44.56 2.70 -50.55
N ALA A 666 -44.22 3.19 -49.36
CA ALA A 666 -43.53 2.42 -48.34
C ALA A 666 -44.50 2.04 -47.22
N GLY A 667 -44.31 0.84 -46.66
CA GLY A 667 -45.05 0.36 -45.50
C GLY A 667 -44.12 -0.32 -44.51
N THR A 668 -44.46 -0.30 -43.23
CA THR A 668 -43.75 -1.05 -42.20
C THR A 668 -44.73 -1.87 -41.38
N ALA A 669 -44.34 -3.09 -41.02
CA ALA A 669 -45.09 -3.99 -40.16
C ALA A 669 -44.15 -4.76 -39.25
N GLU A 670 -44.57 -5.02 -38.01
CA GLU A 670 -43.84 -5.89 -37.09
C GLU A 670 -44.34 -7.33 -37.25
N VAL A 671 -43.41 -8.28 -37.17
CA VAL A 671 -43.73 -9.71 -37.13
C VAL A 671 -44.07 -10.11 -35.70
N ASP A 672 -45.24 -10.73 -35.51
CA ASP A 672 -45.69 -11.18 -34.20
C ASP A 672 -44.90 -12.40 -33.67
N GLY A 673 -45.20 -12.82 -32.43
CA GLY A 673 -44.52 -13.95 -31.78
C GLY A 673 -44.79 -15.30 -32.44
N GLU A 674 -45.79 -15.38 -33.32
CA GLU A 674 -46.12 -16.55 -34.11
C GLU A 674 -45.52 -16.50 -35.53
N GLY A 675 -44.80 -15.44 -35.87
CA GLY A 675 -44.12 -15.27 -37.16
C GLY A 675 -44.99 -14.62 -38.25
N ALA A 676 -46.17 -14.10 -37.93
CA ALA A 676 -47.06 -13.46 -38.90
C ALA A 676 -46.93 -11.93 -38.87
N TRP A 677 -47.10 -11.29 -40.02
CA TRP A 677 -47.16 -9.82 -40.12
C TRP A 677 -48.34 -9.38 -40.98
N THR A 678 -48.84 -8.18 -40.71
CA THR A 678 -49.91 -7.55 -41.51
C THR A 678 -49.68 -6.06 -41.68
N PHE A 679 -49.94 -5.57 -42.89
CA PHE A 679 -49.85 -4.16 -43.23
C PHE A 679 -51.09 -3.73 -44.03
N THR A 680 -51.63 -2.54 -43.75
CA THR A 680 -52.67 -1.93 -44.57
C THR A 680 -52.28 -0.49 -44.85
N PRO A 681 -52.16 -0.06 -46.13
CA PRO A 681 -51.81 1.32 -46.46
C PRO A 681 -52.82 2.33 -45.90
N GLU A 682 -52.33 3.44 -45.36
CA GLU A 682 -53.20 4.56 -44.94
C GLU A 682 -53.65 5.43 -46.13
N GLN A 683 -52.85 5.44 -47.19
CA GLN A 683 -53.16 6.14 -48.44
C GLN A 683 -53.73 5.19 -49.47
N ASN A 684 -54.70 5.68 -50.24
CA ASN A 684 -55.30 4.95 -51.34
C ASN A 684 -54.24 4.69 -52.44
N LEU A 685 -54.03 3.41 -52.76
CA LEU A 685 -53.32 3.01 -53.97
C LEU A 685 -54.20 3.31 -55.20
N PRO A 686 -53.64 3.83 -56.31
CA PRO A 686 -54.40 4.10 -57.52
C PRO A 686 -54.84 2.81 -58.22
N ASN A 687 -55.94 2.88 -58.98
CA ASN A 687 -56.35 1.75 -59.83
C ASN A 687 -55.28 1.48 -60.90
N GLY A 688 -54.92 0.21 -61.10
CA GLY A 688 -53.89 -0.21 -62.05
C GLY A 688 -53.09 -1.42 -61.59
N GLU A 689 -52.12 -1.83 -62.41
CA GLU A 689 -51.15 -2.87 -62.06
C GLU A 689 -50.15 -2.33 -61.03
N CYS A 690 -49.91 -3.14 -59.99
CA CYS A 690 -49.01 -2.86 -58.89
C CYS A 690 -48.07 -4.05 -58.66
N THR A 691 -46.90 -3.79 -58.08
CA THR A 691 -46.00 -4.81 -57.54
C THR A 691 -45.69 -4.51 -56.08
N VAL A 692 -45.47 -5.55 -55.28
CA VAL A 692 -45.00 -5.42 -53.90
C VAL A 692 -43.75 -6.27 -53.68
N THR A 693 -42.76 -5.67 -53.04
CA THR A 693 -41.59 -6.36 -52.49
C THR A 693 -41.49 -6.08 -50.99
N ALA A 694 -40.78 -6.93 -50.26
CA ALA A 694 -40.52 -6.75 -48.84
C ALA A 694 -39.06 -7.05 -48.49
N VAL A 695 -38.57 -6.46 -47.40
CA VAL A 695 -37.36 -6.87 -46.67
C VAL A 695 -37.74 -7.03 -45.21
N GLN A 696 -37.01 -7.83 -44.45
CA GLN A 696 -37.14 -7.85 -42.99
C GLN A 696 -35.81 -7.52 -42.32
N THR A 697 -35.88 -6.83 -41.19
CA THR A 697 -34.72 -6.43 -40.40
C THR A 697 -34.88 -6.92 -38.97
N ILE A 698 -33.85 -7.60 -38.45
CA ILE A 698 -33.74 -7.99 -37.04
C ILE A 698 -32.31 -7.74 -36.57
N ASN A 699 -32.15 -7.24 -35.34
CA ASN A 699 -30.84 -6.87 -34.77
C ASN A 699 -29.97 -5.97 -35.66
N GLY A 700 -30.60 -5.10 -36.47
CA GLY A 700 -29.90 -4.19 -37.39
C GLY A 700 -29.40 -4.84 -38.68
N VAL A 701 -29.66 -6.14 -38.89
CA VAL A 701 -29.34 -6.86 -40.14
C VAL A 701 -30.59 -7.01 -40.99
N THR A 702 -30.50 -6.55 -42.23
CA THR A 702 -31.61 -6.56 -43.19
C THR A 702 -31.42 -7.70 -44.19
N SER A 703 -32.49 -8.45 -44.43
CA SER A 703 -32.53 -9.50 -45.43
C SER A 703 -32.33 -8.99 -46.85
N ALA A 704 -32.09 -9.93 -47.79
CA ALA A 704 -32.35 -9.64 -49.19
C ALA A 704 -33.83 -9.24 -49.41
N GLN A 705 -34.10 -8.55 -50.52
CA GLN A 705 -35.48 -8.23 -50.93
C GLN A 705 -36.19 -9.49 -51.46
N THR A 706 -37.48 -9.63 -51.17
CA THR A 706 -38.32 -10.67 -51.79
C THR A 706 -38.40 -10.49 -53.30
N GLU A 707 -38.70 -11.57 -54.02
CA GLU A 707 -39.18 -11.44 -55.39
C GLU A 707 -40.47 -10.58 -55.44
N PRO A 708 -40.68 -9.76 -56.48
CA PRO A 708 -41.85 -8.92 -56.60
C PRO A 708 -43.12 -9.74 -56.87
N VAL A 709 -44.18 -9.44 -56.13
CA VAL A 709 -45.52 -10.03 -56.34
C VAL A 709 -46.40 -9.04 -57.08
N SER A 710 -46.97 -9.43 -58.22
CA SER A 710 -47.82 -8.55 -59.03
C SER A 710 -49.30 -8.67 -58.63
N PHE A 711 -50.02 -7.57 -58.58
CA PHE A 711 -51.46 -7.54 -58.31
C PHE A 711 -52.11 -6.31 -58.97
N THR A 712 -53.43 -6.29 -59.11
CA THR A 712 -54.17 -5.16 -59.70
C THR A 712 -55.08 -4.53 -58.66
N VAL A 713 -55.06 -3.21 -58.54
CA VAL A 713 -56.08 -2.44 -57.79
C VAL A 713 -57.20 -2.06 -58.75
N ASP A 714 -58.42 -2.51 -58.47
CA ASP A 714 -59.63 -2.24 -59.26
C ASP A 714 -60.80 -1.87 -58.34
N VAL A 715 -60.81 -0.61 -57.91
CA VAL A 715 -61.88 -0.03 -57.11
C VAL A 715 -62.95 0.53 -58.04
N ALA A 716 -64.17 0.00 -57.94
CA ALA A 716 -65.31 0.50 -58.70
C ALA A 716 -65.59 1.97 -58.32
N GLY A 717 -65.46 2.89 -59.28
CA GLY A 717 -65.81 4.29 -59.08
C GLY A 717 -67.31 4.48 -58.94
N ASP A 718 -67.74 5.35 -58.01
CA ASP A 718 -69.06 5.95 -58.08
C ASP A 718 -69.17 6.77 -59.37
N ASP A 719 -70.06 6.31 -60.24
CA ASP A 719 -70.38 6.84 -61.56
C ASP A 719 -71.25 8.11 -61.41
N GLU A 720 -70.65 9.29 -61.51
CA GLU A 720 -71.38 10.54 -61.82
C GLU A 720 -71.29 10.78 -63.34
N GLY A 721 -72.21 10.14 -64.07
CA GLY A 721 -72.43 10.39 -65.49
C GLY A 721 -73.20 11.68 -65.77
N SER A 722 -73.04 12.24 -66.97
CA SER A 722 -74.12 12.41 -67.97
C SER A 722 -73.92 13.60 -68.92
N GLU A 723 -73.77 13.23 -70.20
CA GLU A 723 -74.41 13.79 -71.41
C GLU A 723 -74.03 15.16 -72.03
N ASP A 724 -73.44 15.00 -73.22
CA ASP A 724 -73.55 15.72 -74.50
C ASP A 724 -74.68 16.75 -74.70
N GLY A 725 -74.35 17.84 -75.42
CA GLY A 725 -75.34 18.79 -75.94
C GLY A 725 -74.79 20.12 -76.48
N GLY A 726 -74.18 20.07 -77.67
CA GLY A 726 -74.25 21.05 -78.77
C GLY A 726 -74.46 22.56 -78.57
N GLU A 727 -73.53 23.30 -79.19
CA GLU A 727 -73.72 24.46 -80.09
C GLU A 727 -73.87 25.92 -79.57
N ASN A 728 -72.86 26.70 -79.98
CA ASN A 728 -72.88 28.07 -80.52
C ASN A 728 -73.27 29.29 -79.66
N GLY A 729 -72.36 30.27 -79.64
CA GLY A 729 -72.76 31.68 -79.83
C GLY A 729 -72.00 32.72 -79.02
N SER A 730 -70.98 33.30 -79.65
CA SER A 730 -70.60 34.73 -79.67
C SER A 730 -70.59 35.58 -78.39
N GLU A 731 -69.37 36.02 -78.09
CA GLU A 731 -68.91 37.43 -78.07
C GLU A 731 -69.47 38.43 -77.05
N ASP A 732 -68.48 39.02 -76.37
CA ASP A 732 -68.31 40.42 -76.00
C ASP A 732 -69.26 41.08 -75.00
N GLY A 733 -68.63 41.53 -73.90
CA GLY A 733 -68.65 42.95 -73.60
C GLY A 733 -69.00 43.33 -72.18
N GLY A 734 -68.01 43.89 -71.48
CA GLY A 734 -68.18 45.21 -70.89
C GLY A 734 -68.61 45.31 -69.43
N ASP A 735 -67.59 45.56 -68.60
CA ASP A 735 -67.46 46.76 -67.74
C ASP A 735 -68.41 46.97 -66.54
N GLY A 736 -67.80 47.36 -65.40
CA GLY A 736 -68.44 48.24 -64.43
C GLY A 736 -68.36 47.88 -62.94
N GLY A 737 -67.18 48.03 -62.34
CA GLY A 737 -67.01 48.98 -61.21
C GLY A 737 -67.22 48.56 -59.74
N THR A 738 -66.18 48.88 -58.96
CA THR A 738 -66.15 49.38 -57.54
C THR A 738 -66.48 48.38 -56.42
N GLU A 739 -65.81 48.33 -55.26
CA GLU A 739 -64.71 49.07 -54.65
C GLU A 739 -64.25 48.27 -53.40
N ASP A 740 -62.96 48.42 -53.08
CA ASP A 740 -62.32 48.42 -51.75
C ASP A 740 -62.19 47.17 -50.85
N GLY A 741 -60.94 46.96 -50.42
CA GLY A 741 -60.64 46.47 -49.07
C GLY A 741 -59.42 45.57 -48.90
N ASP A 742 -58.22 46.12 -49.09
CA ASP A 742 -56.98 45.91 -48.31
C ASP A 742 -56.74 44.54 -47.61
N ASP A 743 -55.75 43.76 -48.06
CA ASP A 743 -54.36 43.82 -47.54
C ASP A 743 -53.45 42.79 -48.27
N LEU A 744 -52.32 43.28 -48.78
CA LEU A 744 -51.13 42.58 -49.32
C LEU A 744 -49.93 42.94 -48.41
N PRO A 745 -48.71 42.33 -48.50
CA PRO A 745 -48.18 41.38 -49.51
C PRO A 745 -47.61 40.08 -48.89
N ASP A 746 -47.48 38.95 -49.60
CA ASP A 746 -46.47 38.61 -50.64
C ASP A 746 -45.03 38.70 -50.08
N THR A 747 -44.20 37.64 -50.02
CA THR A 747 -43.56 36.95 -51.14
C THR A 747 -42.59 35.91 -50.57
N GLY A 748 -42.39 34.80 -51.29
CA GLY A 748 -41.04 34.44 -51.75
C GLY A 748 -40.13 33.53 -50.90
N ALA A 749 -39.90 32.34 -51.48
CA ALA A 749 -38.59 31.83 -51.90
C ALA A 749 -37.46 31.48 -50.87
N SER A 750 -37.12 30.19 -50.90
CA SER A 750 -35.79 29.58 -51.17
C SER A 750 -34.52 29.90 -50.33
N MET A 751 -33.80 28.80 -50.03
CA MET A 751 -32.33 28.58 -50.03
C MET A 751 -31.43 29.12 -48.87
N ASN A 752 -30.87 28.15 -48.10
CA ASN A 752 -29.47 28.04 -47.57
C ASN A 752 -28.91 29.12 -46.59
N PRO A 753 -27.69 29.00 -46.01
CA PRO A 753 -27.05 27.97 -45.16
C PRO A 753 -26.41 28.53 -43.84
N LEU A 754 -25.88 27.65 -42.97
CA LEU A 754 -24.73 27.79 -42.02
C LEU A 754 -24.47 29.10 -41.18
N VAL A 755 -24.27 28.95 -39.85
CA VAL A 755 -23.07 29.34 -39.03
C VAL A 755 -23.38 29.69 -37.54
N LEU A 756 -22.76 28.91 -36.64
CA LEU A 756 -22.16 29.11 -35.28
C LEU A 756 -22.86 29.79 -34.05
N THR A 757 -22.80 28.99 -32.97
CA THR A 757 -22.35 29.23 -31.55
C THR A 757 -23.23 29.81 -30.44
N ALA A 758 -23.41 28.92 -29.44
CA ALA A 758 -23.06 29.02 -28.01
C ALA A 758 -24.14 29.39 -26.97
N GLY A 759 -24.43 28.40 -26.11
CA GLY A 759 -24.31 28.54 -24.65
C GLY A 759 -25.54 28.17 -23.79
N LEU A 760 -25.51 27.02 -23.10
CA LEU A 760 -25.31 26.88 -21.62
C LEU A 760 -25.95 25.61 -21.00
N LEU A 761 -25.17 24.98 -20.08
CA LEU A 761 -25.52 24.19 -18.86
C LEU A 761 -26.19 22.80 -19.07
N LEU A 762 -25.88 21.71 -18.36
CA LEU A 762 -25.02 21.36 -17.21
C LEU A 762 -24.99 19.81 -17.17
N LEU A 763 -23.81 19.18 -17.07
CA LEU A 763 -23.65 17.77 -16.68
C LEU A 763 -22.89 17.74 -15.35
N GLY A 764 -23.40 17.00 -14.38
CA GLY A 764 -22.70 16.68 -13.14
C GLY A 764 -22.41 15.19 -13.07
N LEU A 765 -21.13 14.84 -13.14
CA LEU A 765 -20.55 13.59 -12.64
C LEU A 765 -19.13 13.95 -12.15
N GLY A 766 -18.88 13.81 -10.85
CA GLY A 766 -17.53 13.58 -10.31
C GLY A 766 -17.28 12.07 -10.28
N GLY A 767 -16.08 11.53 -10.44
CA GLY A 767 -14.75 12.13 -10.43
C GLY A 767 -13.99 11.67 -9.19
N ALA A 768 -13.03 10.74 -9.35
CA ALA A 768 -11.73 10.73 -8.66
C ALA A 768 -10.84 9.61 -9.23
N LEU A 769 -9.84 9.98 -10.02
CA LEU A 769 -8.60 9.23 -10.20
C LEU A 769 -7.46 10.22 -9.90
N TYR A 770 -6.57 9.85 -8.99
CA TYR A 770 -5.47 10.66 -8.46
C TYR A 770 -4.20 10.39 -9.27
N ALA A 771 -3.48 11.45 -9.68
CA ALA A 771 -2.19 11.35 -10.36
C ALA A 771 -1.14 12.24 -9.70
N ARG A 772 -0.02 11.59 -9.36
CA ARG A 772 1.25 12.05 -8.80
C ARG A 772 1.94 13.02 -9.77
N THR A 773 2.42 14.18 -9.28
CA THR A 773 3.24 15.11 -10.08
C THR A 773 4.73 14.94 -9.77
N ARG A 774 5.54 14.58 -10.79
CA ARG A 774 7.00 14.84 -10.83
C ARG A 774 7.26 16.18 -11.51
N ARG A 775 8.11 17.02 -10.91
CA ARG A 775 8.65 18.26 -11.49
C ARG A 775 10.13 18.05 -11.78
N SER A 776 10.51 18.15 -13.05
CA SER A 776 11.90 18.34 -13.48
C SER A 776 12.05 19.74 -14.08
N VAL A 777 12.97 20.56 -13.55
CA VAL A 777 13.56 21.66 -14.32
C VAL A 777 15.05 21.75 -13.96
N THR A 778 15.85 21.66 -15.02
CA THR A 778 17.28 21.96 -15.12
C THR A 778 17.62 23.43 -14.86
N SER A 779 18.64 23.68 -14.03
CA SER A 779 19.81 24.53 -14.32
C SER A 779 20.82 24.48 -13.18
#